data_AF-M5S772-F1
#
_entry.id   AF-M5S772-F1
#
_cell.length_a   1.000
_cell.length_b   1.000
_cell.length_c   1.000
_cell.angle_alpha   90.00
_cell.angle_beta   90.00
_cell.angle_gamma   90.00
#
_symmetry.space_group_name_H-M   'P 1'
#
loop_
_entity.id
_entity.type
_entity.pdbx_description
1 polymer ?
#
loop_
_entity_poly.entity_id
_entity_poly.type
_entity_poly.pdbx_seq_one_letter_code
_entity_poly.pdbx_strand_id
1 'polypeptide(L)'
;MDPPSLDDQTFSATDVGAKIPNYTPGAQWGTQAEPFSLMQDPLQAEVSINAYAKPQGMTLSVWAKESNENWPNREIVNERAAGLDGKPIAMTWDENGRLWICETVDYPNELNEKPAVGRDRIKICEDTDSDGQADKFTVFADDLSIPSTLVCYRGGVIVQDGQTTIYLKDINGDGKADFRQSLITGWAMGDTHGGVSNFQYGPDNWIWGMQGYNNSQPIINGEPQQRFRQGFWRFKVRAGASDQTAPAFAIDAASNAVAEIATDEFDEHTIRVDALEFVRGTNNNTWGLGFSEEGYVFGSTANGCPSVHMPIPNRYYDQVAGWSPETLGPISESFKFNPIDDEIRQVDYHGGYTAACGSAIYTARNYPQTWWNRIQMVCGPTGHLVGSFVLEKDGAGYRSRNAFNTVASIDDWSAPIMSEVGPDGNVWVLDWYNYIVQHNPTPNGFQTGKGAAYESDLRDKRFARVYRLLNKESAALSPSRTMQLAEASNEALVEALKSDNFFWRRAAQRLLVEREATDEPVLNALAALVKQSEVDEIGLNPAAMHAIWALAGLSESGSSAAAETLAAACQSGFAHISSPVRNAAVGFCHEDQLPQAIEAGLQNDVDPKVRLTLLLRVAEGNAKNAIDGDGLAALLPSIQTDGVLLDAWTSAASTDPTSAIVAMTKMDPAMTDAISQRVSVLAEHIARGRPTAEEIGRLLQIDPNSPLAVTVWEGLANGWPRDLTISLPEDSQKLIRDRFLAENTSVESKAAILAVADQWTVENLNEIVGEIQDELLTTAMDADAEAETRLNAWEQSIRLAPNSSKILDAVEEFFTPQLPPETGVEALRSLQAARVDGLSETLLESRTSLGPKLGSQILTLLLSRTESTEDLLDAIAEGQVQFNDLQLDQRQALLNHPTAAIAARAETLMESRGAMVTSNRQTLVDQWMPVTKQEGDVTNGIAMFKKHCAACHIHGETGNEIGPNLTGMSVHPKEEILINVLDPSRSVENNFRTYQILTVDGNVLSGMLAGESANSLRIIDTQGKEKLVLREDIEQLSSSPKSLMPEGFESSMSKAEMADLLSFLAKRDEHAPLSISSVATINSNKGLPGFRGRSGDKLELDSYGRVEVESIPFELIDPQGDRIANIIGLQSSSPRRPSTLPESVNIDCSGKVQAIHLLGGVAWAAYPRFKDETTSMIVRLHYSDSTTSDFELVNGKHIVTYQAGEDVPESTLAIEANGKQVRYLKVPADADKELTKIEFLKGGDFSIPLVFAVTVEFAGGGH
;
A
#
# COMPACT_ATOMS: atom_id res chain seq x y z
N MET A 1 11.57 22.06 -17.43
CA MET A 1 12.13 22.72 -16.24
C MET A 1 13.39 23.47 -16.64
N ASP A 2 13.70 24.56 -15.95
CA ASP A 2 15.02 25.17 -16.00
C ASP A 2 15.99 24.30 -15.19
N PRO A 3 17.16 23.93 -15.74
CA PRO A 3 18.12 23.07 -15.04
C PRO A 3 18.75 23.79 -13.84
N PRO A 4 19.43 23.04 -12.94
CA PRO A 4 20.28 23.63 -11.91
C PRO A 4 21.30 24.60 -12.53
N SER A 5 21.61 25.68 -11.81
CA SER A 5 22.61 26.67 -12.21
C SER A 5 23.99 26.43 -11.58
N LEU A 6 24.07 25.45 -10.69
CA LEU A 6 25.30 24.99 -10.04
C LEU A 6 25.95 23.88 -10.89
N ASP A 7 27.28 23.81 -10.90
CA ASP A 7 28.03 22.74 -11.58
C ASP A 7 28.65 21.76 -10.57
N ASP A 8 28.98 20.55 -11.03
CA ASP A 8 29.53 19.48 -10.18
C ASP A 8 30.85 19.88 -9.50
N GLN A 9 31.58 20.87 -10.05
CA GLN A 9 32.84 21.36 -9.49
C GLN A 9 32.64 22.17 -8.20
N THR A 10 31.40 22.55 -7.90
CA THR A 10 31.04 23.33 -6.71
C THR A 10 30.90 22.45 -5.46
N PHE A 11 30.68 21.14 -5.61
CA PHE A 11 30.58 20.22 -4.48
C PHE A 11 31.96 19.76 -4.00
N SER A 12 32.21 19.87 -2.70
CA SER A 12 33.32 19.19 -2.03
C SER A 12 32.79 17.97 -1.28
N ALA A 13 33.67 17.01 -1.01
CA ALA A 13 33.34 15.81 -0.27
C ALA A 13 34.41 15.50 0.78
N THR A 14 33.95 15.02 1.93
CA THR A 14 34.80 14.55 3.02
C THR A 14 34.75 13.02 3.09
N ASP A 15 35.92 12.38 3.24
CA ASP A 15 35.99 10.95 3.55
C ASP A 15 35.62 10.72 5.02
N VAL A 16 34.47 10.09 5.24
CA VAL A 16 33.90 9.76 6.55
C VAL A 16 34.17 8.30 6.96
N GLY A 17 34.92 7.55 6.14
CA GLY A 17 35.06 6.09 6.25
C GLY A 17 33.79 5.35 5.85
N ALA A 18 33.77 4.02 5.94
CA ALA A 18 32.66 3.15 5.54
C ALA A 18 31.42 3.28 6.46
N LYS A 19 30.81 4.47 6.48
CA LYS A 19 29.72 4.88 7.38
C LYS A 19 28.45 5.29 6.63
N ILE A 20 28.47 5.30 5.31
CA ILE A 20 27.31 5.64 4.49
C ILE A 20 26.74 4.33 3.93
N PRO A 21 25.55 3.90 4.37
CA PRO A 21 24.93 2.69 3.86
C PRO A 21 24.72 2.74 2.34
N ASN A 22 25.01 1.62 1.67
CA ASN A 22 24.82 1.46 0.24
C ASN A 22 23.79 0.36 -0.01
N TYR A 23 22.53 0.74 -0.04
CA TYR A 23 21.45 -0.16 -0.42
C TYR A 23 21.37 -0.19 -1.94
N THR A 24 21.50 -1.38 -2.50
CA THR A 24 21.49 -1.59 -3.95
C THR A 24 20.21 -2.31 -4.36
N PRO A 25 19.69 -2.07 -5.58
CA PRO A 25 18.59 -2.85 -6.11
C PRO A 25 18.89 -4.35 -6.01
N GLY A 26 17.99 -5.10 -5.42
CA GLY A 26 18.15 -6.54 -5.24
C GLY A 26 16.81 -7.21 -4.99
N ALA A 27 16.79 -8.54 -5.11
CA ALA A 27 15.60 -9.34 -4.87
C ALA A 27 15.17 -9.36 -3.39
N GLN A 28 16.10 -9.05 -2.47
CA GLN A 28 15.85 -8.97 -1.03
C GLN A 28 15.70 -7.51 -0.58
N TRP A 29 14.71 -7.24 0.27
CA TRP A 29 14.54 -5.93 0.88
C TRP A 29 15.79 -5.57 1.69
N GLY A 30 16.35 -4.38 1.46
CA GLY A 30 17.58 -3.96 2.12
C GLY A 30 18.85 -4.66 1.65
N THR A 31 18.87 -5.20 0.42
CA THR A 31 20.10 -5.66 -0.24
C THR A 31 21.16 -4.56 -0.17
N GLN A 32 22.37 -4.90 0.27
CA GLN A 32 23.44 -3.94 0.53
C GLN A 32 24.73 -4.33 -0.17
N ALA A 33 25.45 -3.32 -0.66
CA ALA A 33 26.83 -3.42 -1.09
C ALA A 33 27.75 -2.74 -0.07
N GLU A 34 29.06 -2.68 -0.38
CA GLU A 34 30.03 -2.02 0.48
C GLU A 34 29.61 -0.55 0.75
N PRO A 35 29.64 -0.10 2.02
CA PRO A 35 29.29 1.26 2.39
C PRO A 35 30.16 2.28 1.66
N PHE A 36 29.58 3.41 1.29
CA PHE A 36 30.35 4.52 0.74
C PHE A 36 31.19 5.20 1.83
N SER A 37 32.32 5.78 1.40
CA SER A 37 33.21 6.51 2.28
C SER A 37 33.23 8.02 2.04
N LEU A 38 32.83 8.49 0.86
CA LEU A 38 32.80 9.91 0.53
C LEU A 38 31.39 10.46 0.77
N MET A 39 31.31 11.49 1.61
CA MET A 39 30.10 12.26 1.88
C MET A 39 30.23 13.64 1.24
N GLN A 40 29.24 14.08 0.46
CA GLN A 40 29.17 15.49 0.03
C GLN A 40 29.17 16.40 1.28
N ASP A 41 29.97 17.46 1.28
CA ASP A 41 29.89 18.46 2.34
C ASP A 41 28.56 19.24 2.22
N PRO A 42 27.94 19.61 3.34
CA PRO A 42 26.70 20.39 3.30
C PRO A 42 26.99 21.78 2.71
N LEU A 43 26.08 22.28 1.88
CA LEU A 43 26.12 23.61 1.29
C LEU A 43 25.29 24.60 2.10
N GLN A 44 25.66 25.87 2.14
CA GLN A 44 24.79 26.92 2.71
C GLN A 44 23.52 27.07 1.86
N ALA A 45 22.40 27.44 2.50
CA ALA A 45 21.11 27.60 1.82
C ALA A 45 21.18 28.50 0.56
N GLU A 46 21.95 29.59 0.61
CA GLU A 46 22.15 30.52 -0.52
C GLU A 46 22.83 29.89 -1.73
N VAL A 47 23.62 28.83 -1.50
CA VAL A 47 24.33 28.10 -2.54
C VAL A 47 23.49 26.92 -3.00
N SER A 48 23.00 26.10 -2.06
CA SER A 48 22.16 24.92 -2.29
C SER A 48 20.92 25.21 -3.13
N ILE A 49 20.30 26.39 -2.98
CA ILE A 49 19.12 26.76 -3.77
C ILE A 49 19.38 26.76 -5.30
N ASN A 50 20.64 26.96 -5.71
CA ASN A 50 21.04 26.94 -7.12
C ASN A 50 21.20 25.51 -7.69
N ALA A 51 21.19 24.49 -6.82
CA ALA A 51 21.15 23.07 -7.19
C ALA A 51 19.74 22.61 -7.60
N TYR A 52 18.69 23.42 -7.38
CA TYR A 52 17.32 23.05 -7.76
C TYR A 52 16.97 23.39 -9.21
N ALA A 53 16.49 22.37 -9.92
CA ALA A 53 15.66 22.52 -11.10
C ALA A 53 14.24 22.96 -10.72
N LYS A 54 13.62 23.78 -11.57
CA LYS A 54 12.29 24.36 -11.34
C LYS A 54 11.51 24.56 -12.64
N PRO A 55 10.17 24.64 -12.62
CA PRO A 55 9.37 24.95 -13.80
C PRO A 55 9.79 26.28 -14.45
N GLN A 56 9.67 26.36 -15.78
CA GLN A 56 9.96 27.58 -16.52
C GLN A 56 9.04 28.71 -16.03
N GLY A 57 9.61 29.91 -15.85
CA GLY A 57 8.86 31.05 -15.34
C GLY A 57 8.73 31.09 -13.81
N MET A 58 9.18 30.06 -13.09
CA MET A 58 9.21 30.04 -11.63
C MET A 58 10.61 30.36 -11.09
N THR A 59 10.70 30.82 -9.84
CA THR A 59 11.93 31.13 -9.10
C THR A 59 11.81 30.58 -7.69
N LEU A 60 12.78 29.77 -7.25
CA LEU A 60 12.83 29.32 -5.87
C LEU A 60 13.54 30.38 -5.02
N SER A 61 13.03 30.66 -3.83
CA SER A 61 13.61 31.60 -2.86
C SER A 61 13.77 30.94 -1.49
N VAL A 62 14.87 31.22 -0.80
CA VAL A 62 15.02 30.90 0.63
C VAL A 62 14.08 31.85 1.39
N TRP A 63 13.26 31.32 2.30
CA TRP A 63 12.46 32.13 3.21
C TRP A 63 12.96 32.02 4.65
N ALA A 64 13.21 30.81 5.14
CA ALA A 64 13.90 30.56 6.40
C ALA A 64 14.97 29.48 6.23
N LYS A 65 15.99 29.52 7.08
CA LYS A 65 17.15 28.64 7.02
C LYS A 65 17.74 28.39 8.41
N GLU A 66 18.70 27.49 8.45
CA GLU A 66 19.50 27.20 9.63
C GLU A 66 20.18 28.45 10.24
N SER A 67 20.37 28.43 11.56
CA SER A 67 21.19 29.43 12.26
C SER A 67 22.61 29.47 11.69
N ASN A 68 23.17 30.67 11.58
CA ASN A 68 24.57 30.85 11.17
C ASN A 68 25.55 30.16 12.13
N GLU A 69 25.16 29.92 13.39
CA GLU A 69 25.95 29.24 14.41
C GLU A 69 26.12 27.73 14.11
N ASN A 70 25.31 27.15 13.22
CA ASN A 70 25.35 25.72 12.90
C ASN A 70 26.52 25.34 11.95
N TRP A 71 27.31 26.31 11.48
CA TRP A 71 28.39 26.11 10.50
C TRP A 71 29.79 26.01 11.15
N PRO A 72 30.53 24.89 11.00
CA PRO A 72 31.71 24.58 11.80
C PRO A 72 33.00 25.40 11.52
N ASN A 73 33.08 26.19 10.44
CA ASN A 73 34.34 26.82 9.98
C ASN A 73 34.26 28.35 9.72
N ARG A 74 33.49 29.13 10.49
CA ARG A 74 33.39 30.60 10.31
C ARG A 74 34.04 31.43 11.43
N GLU A 75 34.66 32.55 11.04
CA GLU A 75 34.92 33.68 11.94
C GLU A 75 33.57 34.27 12.38
N ILE A 76 33.32 34.26 13.69
CA ILE A 76 32.11 34.81 14.31
C ILE A 76 32.13 36.33 14.14
N VAL A 77 31.33 36.86 13.23
CA VAL A 77 31.02 38.28 13.18
C VAL A 77 29.79 38.49 14.06
N ASN A 78 29.93 39.34 15.09
CA ASN A 78 28.87 39.69 16.03
C ASN A 78 27.61 40.17 15.29
N GLU A 79 26.59 39.32 15.24
CA GLU A 79 25.15 39.60 15.31
C GLU A 79 24.47 38.21 15.29
N ARG A 80 23.69 37.87 16.33
CA ARG A 80 22.87 36.64 16.34
C ARG A 80 21.91 36.73 15.15
N ALA A 81 22.20 36.03 14.06
CA ALA A 81 21.23 35.85 12.98
C ALA A 81 20.20 34.83 13.46
N ALA A 82 18.97 35.28 13.67
CA ALA A 82 17.85 34.44 14.06
C ALA A 82 17.56 33.41 12.94
N GLY A 83 17.49 32.12 13.29
CA GLY A 83 17.30 31.02 12.33
C GLY A 83 16.78 29.74 13.01
N LEU A 84 16.70 28.66 12.23
CA LEU A 84 16.27 27.35 12.72
C LEU A 84 17.46 26.59 13.35
N ASP A 85 17.21 25.93 14.50
CA ASP A 85 18.26 25.30 15.32
C ASP A 85 18.16 23.76 15.34
N GLY A 86 17.03 23.21 14.90
CA GLY A 86 16.77 21.77 14.82
C GLY A 86 16.12 21.41 13.47
N LYS A 87 15.89 20.12 13.23
CA LYS A 87 15.26 19.62 11.99
C LYS A 87 13.77 19.96 11.94
N PRO A 88 13.21 20.40 10.80
CA PRO A 88 11.82 20.78 10.74
C PRO A 88 10.93 19.57 10.44
N ILE A 89 9.97 19.16 11.28
CA ILE A 89 9.08 18.02 10.97
C ILE A 89 7.81 18.45 10.23
N ALA A 90 7.20 19.56 10.66
CA ALA A 90 5.92 20.02 10.17
C ALA A 90 5.85 21.54 10.20
N MET A 91 5.04 22.11 9.31
CA MET A 91 4.74 23.53 9.29
C MET A 91 3.25 23.81 9.12
N THR A 92 2.78 24.94 9.61
CA THR A 92 1.41 25.45 9.37
C THR A 92 1.39 26.97 9.47
N TRP A 93 0.26 27.60 9.15
CA TRP A 93 0.07 29.04 9.25
C TRP A 93 -1.09 29.40 10.18
N ASP A 94 -0.93 30.49 10.92
CA ASP A 94 -2.03 31.07 11.67
C ASP A 94 -2.83 32.10 10.87
N GLU A 95 -3.96 32.52 11.44
CA GLU A 95 -4.89 33.51 10.90
C GLU A 95 -4.29 34.92 10.68
N ASN A 96 -3.04 35.15 11.08
CA ASN A 96 -2.27 36.38 10.80
C ASN A 96 -1.21 36.17 9.71
N GLY A 97 -1.14 34.97 9.13
CA GLY A 97 -0.20 34.59 8.08
C GLY A 97 1.21 34.28 8.58
N ARG A 98 1.41 34.10 9.89
CA ARG A 98 2.72 33.74 10.45
C ARG A 98 2.97 32.24 10.29
N LEU A 99 4.22 31.84 10.02
CA LEU A 99 4.58 30.43 9.86
C LEU A 99 4.93 29.82 11.22
N TRP A 100 4.36 28.67 11.53
CA TRP A 100 4.65 27.89 12.72
C TRP A 100 5.35 26.60 12.30
N ILE A 101 6.46 26.25 12.97
CA ILE A 101 7.29 25.09 12.64
C ILE A 101 7.52 24.23 13.88
N CYS A 102 7.31 22.91 13.74
CA CYS A 102 7.85 21.91 14.67
C CYS A 102 9.33 21.66 14.35
N GLU A 103 10.22 21.95 15.29
CA GLU A 103 11.64 21.63 15.21
C GLU A 103 11.98 20.46 16.15
N THR A 104 12.77 19.50 15.66
CA THR A 104 13.24 18.35 16.41
C THR A 104 14.75 18.21 16.40
N VAL A 105 15.29 17.84 17.54
CA VAL A 105 16.62 17.26 17.70
C VAL A 105 16.51 15.81 18.20
N ASP A 106 15.37 15.41 18.75
CA ASP A 106 15.12 14.08 19.32
C ASP A 106 14.76 13.01 18.26
N TYR A 107 14.23 13.40 17.11
CA TYR A 107 13.86 12.44 16.07
C TYR A 107 15.08 11.87 15.33
N PRO A 108 15.19 10.55 15.06
CA PRO A 108 14.17 9.53 15.30
C PRO A 108 14.34 8.73 16.60
N ASN A 109 15.48 8.80 17.30
CA ASN A 109 15.82 7.78 18.30
C ASN A 109 15.60 8.20 19.76
N GLU A 110 15.36 9.47 20.04
CA GLU A 110 15.39 10.02 21.39
C GLU A 110 13.99 10.36 21.92
N LEU A 111 13.04 9.42 21.77
CA LEU A 111 11.69 9.55 22.33
C LEU A 111 11.72 9.59 23.86
N ASN A 112 11.08 10.61 24.45
CA ASN A 112 10.91 10.74 25.89
C ASN A 112 9.47 10.40 26.30
N GLU A 113 9.31 9.45 27.24
CA GLU A 113 7.99 9.00 27.71
C GLU A 113 7.34 9.97 28.71
N LYS A 114 8.12 10.85 29.34
CA LYS A 114 7.60 11.85 30.27
C LYS A 114 7.17 13.10 29.50
N PRO A 115 6.03 13.72 29.83
CA PRO A 115 5.67 15.03 29.28
C PRO A 115 6.71 16.09 29.65
N ALA A 116 6.95 17.05 28.75
CA ALA A 116 7.74 18.26 29.01
C ALA A 116 9.18 18.00 29.50
N VAL A 117 9.88 17.01 28.92
CA VAL A 117 11.31 16.76 29.19
C VAL A 117 12.14 16.53 27.94
N GLY A 118 11.55 16.68 26.75
CA GLY A 118 12.28 16.52 25.49
C GLY A 118 13.11 17.76 25.17
N ARG A 119 13.70 17.81 23.98
CA ARG A 119 14.55 18.94 23.53
C ARG A 119 13.97 19.68 22.32
N ASP A 120 12.80 19.26 21.88
CA ASP A 120 12.14 19.74 20.69
C ASP A 120 11.27 20.96 21.01
N ARG A 121 10.89 21.70 19.97
CA ARG A 121 10.26 23.01 20.14
C ARG A 121 9.35 23.38 18.97
N ILE A 122 8.51 24.38 19.21
CA ILE A 122 7.71 25.04 18.19
C ILE A 122 8.18 26.49 18.08
N LYS A 123 8.47 26.92 16.85
CA LYS A 123 8.84 28.31 16.54
C LYS A 123 7.78 28.99 15.68
N ILE A 124 7.55 30.26 15.96
CA ILE A 124 6.83 31.20 15.10
C ILE A 124 7.88 32.00 14.33
N CYS A 125 7.80 31.96 13.00
CA CYS A 125 8.71 32.63 12.09
C CYS A 125 7.97 33.77 11.38
N GLU A 126 8.57 34.96 11.37
CA GLU A 126 7.96 36.19 10.85
C GLU A 126 8.96 36.95 9.97
N ASP A 127 8.45 37.56 8.90
CA ASP A 127 9.10 38.55 8.05
C ASP A 127 8.59 39.93 8.48
N THR A 128 9.35 40.64 9.31
CA THR A 128 8.97 41.90 9.96
C THR A 128 9.35 43.14 9.15
N ASP A 129 10.23 43.00 8.15
CA ASP A 129 10.62 44.09 7.24
C ASP A 129 10.08 43.93 5.80
N SER A 130 9.38 42.82 5.53
CA SER A 130 8.74 42.48 4.26
C SER A 130 9.72 42.30 3.09
N ASP A 131 10.94 41.86 3.37
CA ASP A 131 11.95 41.57 2.33
C ASP A 131 11.76 40.19 1.65
N GLY A 132 10.83 39.38 2.17
CA GLY A 132 10.52 38.05 1.68
C GLY A 132 11.33 36.94 2.34
N GLN A 133 11.99 37.21 3.47
CA GLN A 133 12.69 36.26 4.34
C GLN A 133 12.26 36.46 5.80
N ALA A 134 12.32 35.41 6.60
CA ALA A 134 12.06 35.52 8.04
C ALA A 134 13.29 36.12 8.75
N ASP A 135 13.06 37.18 9.52
CA ASP A 135 14.07 37.84 10.36
C ASP A 135 13.78 37.71 11.87
N LYS A 136 12.55 37.34 12.25
CA LYS A 136 12.14 37.15 13.64
C LYS A 136 11.68 35.72 13.90
N PHE A 137 12.25 35.10 14.93
CA PHE A 137 11.98 33.72 15.35
C PHE A 137 11.65 33.70 16.84
N THR A 138 10.42 33.32 17.16
CA THR A 138 9.92 33.24 18.54
C THR A 138 9.74 31.78 18.93
N VAL A 139 10.42 31.31 19.98
CA VAL A 139 10.14 29.98 20.55
C VAL A 139 8.83 30.08 21.32
N PHE A 140 7.77 29.48 20.77
CA PHE A 140 6.44 29.47 21.37
C PHE A 140 6.34 28.43 22.48
N ALA A 141 6.87 27.23 22.24
CA ALA A 141 6.93 26.15 23.22
C ALA A 141 8.20 25.34 23.04
N ASP A 142 8.78 24.86 24.13
CA ASP A 142 9.93 23.96 24.17
C ASP A 142 9.66 22.77 25.11
N ASP A 143 10.70 21.99 25.39
CA ASP A 143 10.65 20.73 26.15
C ASP A 143 9.70 19.66 25.58
N LEU A 144 9.39 19.75 24.28
CA LEU A 144 8.58 18.79 23.54
C LEU A 144 9.40 17.56 23.13
N SER A 145 8.74 16.45 22.82
CA SER A 145 9.38 15.20 22.42
C SER A 145 8.81 14.70 21.09
N ILE A 146 9.52 14.97 19.99
CA ILE A 146 9.13 14.61 18.61
C ILE A 146 7.74 15.16 18.27
N PRO A 147 7.57 16.50 18.20
CA PRO A 147 6.31 17.10 17.80
C PRO A 147 6.10 16.88 16.30
N SER A 148 5.26 15.90 15.93
CA SER A 148 5.19 15.40 14.55
C SER A 148 4.22 16.18 13.66
N THR A 149 3.28 16.92 14.24
CA THR A 149 2.36 17.77 13.50
C THR A 149 1.66 18.79 14.39
N LEU A 150 1.13 19.87 13.81
CA LEU A 150 0.42 20.93 14.51
C LEU A 150 -0.70 21.57 13.66
N VAL A 151 -1.71 22.13 14.32
CA VAL A 151 -2.76 22.95 13.70
C VAL A 151 -3.24 24.05 14.64
N CYS A 152 -3.36 25.28 14.13
CA CYS A 152 -3.84 26.42 14.92
C CYS A 152 -5.36 26.33 15.18
N TYR A 153 -5.78 26.56 16.43
CA TYR A 153 -7.18 26.49 16.87
C TYR A 153 -7.42 27.39 18.10
N ARG A 154 -8.47 28.21 18.05
CA ARG A 154 -8.89 29.14 19.15
C ARG A 154 -7.75 30.00 19.74
N GLY A 155 -6.88 30.53 18.89
CA GLY A 155 -5.73 31.35 19.30
C GLY A 155 -4.60 30.58 19.99
N GLY A 156 -4.67 29.25 20.00
CA GLY A 156 -3.58 28.35 20.41
C GLY A 156 -3.24 27.36 19.31
N VAL A 157 -2.55 26.28 19.66
CA VAL A 157 -2.12 25.24 18.72
C VAL A 157 -2.32 23.84 19.30
N ILE A 158 -2.93 22.97 18.51
CA ILE A 158 -3.06 21.53 18.81
C ILE A 158 -1.86 20.83 18.16
N VAL A 159 -1.15 20.01 18.93
CA VAL A 159 0.13 19.41 18.55
C VAL A 159 0.11 17.92 18.87
N GLN A 160 0.62 17.10 17.96
CA GLN A 160 1.00 15.73 18.31
C GLN A 160 2.41 15.75 18.91
N ASP A 161 2.52 15.50 20.21
CA ASP A 161 3.77 15.49 21.00
C ASP A 161 4.06 14.06 21.47
N GLY A 162 4.89 13.34 20.72
CA GLY A 162 5.21 11.93 21.01
C GLY A 162 3.95 11.05 21.03
N GLN A 163 3.64 10.48 22.20
CA GLN A 163 2.50 9.59 22.42
C GLN A 163 1.20 10.33 22.82
N THR A 164 1.19 11.67 22.82
CA THR A 164 0.04 12.46 23.29
C THR A 164 -0.29 13.58 22.30
N THR A 165 -1.57 13.79 22.03
CA THR A 165 -2.07 15.02 21.40
C THR A 165 -2.34 16.06 22.47
N ILE A 166 -1.72 17.24 22.37
CA ILE A 166 -1.81 18.32 23.36
C ILE A 166 -2.36 19.60 22.74
N TYR A 167 -2.88 20.49 23.57
CA TYR A 167 -3.21 21.87 23.23
C TYR A 167 -2.32 22.82 24.03
N LEU A 168 -1.71 23.78 23.34
CA LEU A 168 -0.85 24.81 23.91
C LEU A 168 -1.39 26.19 23.54
N LYS A 169 -1.33 27.13 24.48
CA LYS A 169 -1.81 28.49 24.26
C LYS A 169 -0.99 29.51 25.04
N ASP A 170 -0.87 30.69 24.45
CA ASP A 170 -0.37 31.91 25.09
C ASP A 170 -1.58 32.72 25.56
N ILE A 171 -1.75 32.82 26.86
CA ILE A 171 -2.86 33.52 27.52
C ILE A 171 -2.49 34.99 27.76
N ASN A 172 -1.22 35.28 28.06
CA ASN A 172 -0.78 36.61 28.47
C ASN A 172 -0.32 37.51 27.30
N GLY A 173 -0.12 36.94 26.11
CA GLY A 173 0.22 37.63 24.86
C GLY A 173 1.70 37.94 24.66
N ASP A 174 2.62 37.27 25.37
CA ASP A 174 4.06 37.47 25.23
C ASP A 174 4.71 36.64 24.10
N GLY A 175 3.91 35.84 23.40
CA GLY A 175 4.34 34.96 22.31
C GLY A 175 4.82 33.58 22.78
N LYS A 176 4.61 33.21 24.05
CA LYS A 176 4.99 31.92 24.62
C LYS A 176 3.80 31.20 25.24
N ALA A 177 3.79 29.87 25.13
CA ALA A 177 2.79 29.06 25.78
C ALA A 177 2.94 29.12 27.32
N ASP A 178 1.88 29.55 28.00
CA ASP A 178 1.73 29.52 29.45
C ASP A 178 0.62 28.54 29.90
N PHE A 179 -0.02 27.87 28.94
CA PHE A 179 -1.11 26.90 29.12
C PHE A 179 -0.85 25.59 28.36
N ARG A 180 -1.11 24.44 29.00
CA ARG A 180 -1.05 23.09 28.40
C ARG A 180 -2.26 22.23 28.78
N GLN A 181 -2.82 21.50 27.82
CA GLN A 181 -3.89 20.51 28.03
C GLN A 181 -3.60 19.22 27.24
N SER A 182 -3.82 18.04 27.83
CA SER A 182 -3.61 16.74 27.17
C SER A 182 -4.92 16.19 26.58
N LEU A 183 -5.13 16.34 25.28
CA LEU A 183 -6.41 16.04 24.64
C LEU A 183 -6.65 14.55 24.37
N ILE A 184 -5.65 13.86 23.81
CA ILE A 184 -5.75 12.46 23.39
C ILE A 184 -4.47 11.74 23.80
N THR A 185 -4.59 10.63 24.53
CA THR A 185 -3.46 9.76 24.89
C THR A 185 -3.63 8.38 24.23
N GLY A 186 -2.72 7.43 24.50
CA GLY A 186 -2.85 6.06 23.99
C GLY A 186 -2.35 5.85 22.56
N TRP A 187 -1.63 6.84 22.00
CA TRP A 187 -0.92 6.69 20.73
C TRP A 187 0.30 5.79 20.91
N ALA A 188 0.45 4.80 20.03
CA ALA A 188 1.62 3.95 20.00
C ALA A 188 2.74 4.61 19.18
N MET A 189 3.96 4.54 19.69
CA MET A 189 5.16 5.10 19.04
C MET A 189 6.35 4.13 19.17
N GLY A 190 6.08 2.83 19.03
CA GLY A 190 7.12 1.79 19.07
C GLY A 190 8.13 1.94 17.92
N ASP A 191 7.65 2.40 16.76
CA ASP A 191 8.48 2.99 15.70
C ASP A 191 8.08 4.47 15.55
N THR A 192 9.05 5.40 15.65
CA THR A 192 8.78 6.84 15.57
C THR A 192 8.31 7.29 14.18
N HIS A 193 8.51 6.47 13.15
CA HIS A 193 8.07 6.74 11.78
C HIS A 193 6.60 6.39 11.56
N GLY A 194 6.04 5.49 12.38
CA GLY A 194 4.68 4.98 12.27
C GLY A 194 3.64 5.74 13.11
N GLY A 195 3.95 6.96 13.57
CA GLY A 195 3.11 7.75 14.46
C GLY A 195 2.01 8.57 13.78
N VAL A 196 1.34 9.42 14.56
CA VAL A 196 0.37 10.41 14.07
C VAL A 196 1.07 11.54 13.33
N SER A 197 0.47 12.05 12.26
CA SER A 197 1.04 13.11 11.41
C SER A 197 -0.05 13.94 10.71
N ASN A 198 0.37 15.06 10.10
CA ASN A 198 -0.40 15.89 9.16
C ASN A 198 -1.76 16.45 9.67
N PHE A 199 -1.82 17.03 10.87
CA PHE A 199 -3.01 17.76 11.32
C PHE A 199 -3.40 18.90 10.38
N GLN A 200 -4.66 18.89 9.93
CA GLN A 200 -5.25 19.97 9.14
C GLN A 200 -6.71 20.18 9.52
N TYR A 201 -7.15 21.44 9.61
CA TYR A 201 -8.57 21.77 9.75
C TYR A 201 -9.28 21.56 8.41
N GLY A 202 -10.27 20.66 8.40
CA GLY A 202 -11.02 20.25 7.23
C GLY A 202 -12.20 21.16 6.91
N PRO A 203 -12.69 21.18 5.65
CA PRO A 203 -13.92 21.89 5.27
C PRO A 203 -15.16 21.45 6.04
N ASP A 204 -15.17 20.25 6.59
CA ASP A 204 -16.24 19.68 7.41
C ASP A 204 -16.22 20.16 8.87
N ASN A 205 -15.32 21.07 9.24
CA ASN A 205 -15.08 21.56 10.61
C ASN A 205 -14.48 20.51 11.57
N TRP A 206 -13.88 19.44 11.05
CA TRP A 206 -13.11 18.47 11.82
C TRP A 206 -11.61 18.72 11.65
N ILE A 207 -10.80 18.28 12.61
CA ILE A 207 -9.36 18.19 12.41
C ILE A 207 -9.05 16.79 11.89
N TRP A 208 -8.40 16.73 10.75
CA TRP A 208 -7.96 15.50 10.11
C TRP A 208 -6.50 15.24 10.39
N GLY A 209 -6.12 13.96 10.40
CA GLY A 209 -4.74 13.52 10.52
C GLY A 209 -4.54 12.17 9.85
N MET A 210 -3.27 11.78 9.77
CA MET A 210 -2.84 10.45 9.37
C MET A 210 -2.25 9.72 10.56
N GLN A 211 -2.28 8.40 10.53
CA GLN A 211 -1.49 7.55 11.43
C GLN A 211 -0.75 6.50 10.62
N GLY A 212 0.52 6.28 10.96
CA GLY A 212 1.32 5.16 10.46
C GLY A 212 1.01 3.82 11.13
N TYR A 213 1.70 2.74 10.74
CA TYR A 213 1.32 1.34 11.07
C TYR A 213 1.35 0.93 12.55
N ASN A 214 1.71 1.83 13.48
CA ASN A 214 1.70 1.55 14.92
C ASN A 214 0.27 1.21 15.40
N ASN A 215 0.15 0.28 16.34
CA ASN A 215 -1.15 -0.17 16.84
C ASN A 215 -1.64 0.70 18.00
N SER A 216 -2.30 1.81 17.68
CA SER A 216 -2.76 2.79 18.68
C SER A 216 -4.16 2.45 19.21
N GLN A 217 -4.40 2.81 20.48
CA GLN A 217 -5.73 2.87 21.08
C GLN A 217 -5.93 4.25 21.70
N PRO A 218 -6.48 5.22 20.94
CA PRO A 218 -6.67 6.56 21.45
C PRO A 218 -7.55 6.55 22.71
N ILE A 219 -7.25 7.41 23.67
CA ILE A 219 -8.02 7.58 24.90
C ILE A 219 -8.42 9.04 25.01
N ILE A 220 -9.72 9.30 25.14
CA ILE A 220 -10.31 10.63 25.25
C ILE A 220 -11.13 10.67 26.53
N ASN A 221 -10.86 11.64 27.40
CA ASN A 221 -11.57 11.80 28.68
C ASN A 221 -11.60 10.51 29.53
N GLY A 222 -10.54 9.70 29.48
CA GLY A 222 -10.44 8.42 30.18
C GLY A 222 -11.08 7.23 29.46
N GLU A 223 -11.80 7.45 28.37
CA GLU A 223 -12.50 6.41 27.61
C GLU A 223 -11.67 5.95 26.38
N PRO A 224 -11.32 4.66 26.28
CA PRO A 224 -10.68 4.10 25.11
C PRO A 224 -11.58 4.21 23.87
N GLN A 225 -11.01 4.64 22.76
CA GLN A 225 -11.64 4.71 21.45
C GLN A 225 -11.28 3.46 20.62
N GLN A 226 -11.83 3.41 19.40
CA GLN A 226 -11.51 2.36 18.42
C GLN A 226 -9.99 2.23 18.22
N ARG A 227 -9.50 0.98 18.21
CA ARG A 227 -8.11 0.67 17.82
C ARG A 227 -7.96 0.72 16.31
N PHE A 228 -6.87 1.33 15.84
CA PHE A 228 -6.50 1.31 14.43
C PHE A 228 -4.99 1.47 14.25
N ARG A 229 -4.51 0.94 13.12
CA ARG A 229 -3.10 0.93 12.75
C ARG A 229 -2.78 2.13 11.86
N GLN A 230 -2.93 1.98 10.54
CA GLN A 230 -2.60 3.05 9.60
C GLN A 230 -3.83 3.60 8.86
N GLY A 231 -3.78 4.87 8.46
CA GLY A 231 -4.72 5.47 7.52
C GLY A 231 -5.20 6.86 7.89
N PHE A 232 -6.32 7.26 7.27
CA PHE A 232 -6.99 8.54 7.51
C PHE A 232 -7.84 8.46 8.77
N TRP A 233 -7.78 9.50 9.60
CA TRP A 233 -8.65 9.66 10.75
C TRP A 233 -8.94 11.14 10.99
N ARG A 234 -9.96 11.42 11.79
CA ARG A 234 -10.34 12.79 12.16
C ARG A 234 -10.90 12.85 13.57
N PHE A 235 -10.85 14.03 14.17
CA PHE A 235 -11.43 14.30 15.48
C PHE A 235 -12.08 15.67 15.51
N LYS A 236 -13.13 15.80 16.32
CA LYS A 236 -13.90 17.03 16.45
C LYS A 236 -13.56 17.73 17.75
N VAL A 237 -13.29 19.03 17.67
CA VAL A 237 -12.94 19.87 18.81
C VAL A 237 -13.92 21.03 18.97
N ARG A 238 -14.20 21.41 20.22
CA ARG A 238 -14.97 22.59 20.58
C ARG A 238 -14.46 23.22 21.88
N ALA A 239 -14.95 24.42 22.19
CA ALA A 239 -14.77 25.01 23.52
C ALA A 239 -15.48 24.15 24.58
N GLY A 240 -14.91 24.06 25.79
CA GLY A 240 -15.56 23.41 26.93
C GLY A 240 -14.75 23.62 28.22
N ALA A 241 -15.42 23.73 29.38
CA ALA A 241 -14.78 23.97 30.68
C ALA A 241 -13.96 22.76 31.18
N SER A 242 -13.03 22.95 32.12
CA SER A 242 -12.14 21.88 32.60
C SER A 242 -12.87 20.68 33.19
N ASP A 243 -14.05 20.88 33.80
CA ASP A 243 -14.87 19.82 34.38
C ASP A 243 -15.50 18.87 33.32
N GLN A 244 -15.47 19.27 32.05
CA GLN A 244 -15.97 18.52 30.90
C GLN A 244 -14.87 18.13 29.91
N THR A 245 -13.62 18.45 30.19
CA THR A 245 -12.49 18.29 29.28
C THR A 245 -11.30 17.62 29.97
N ALA A 246 -10.22 17.41 29.23
CA ALA A 246 -8.99 16.91 29.83
C ALA A 246 -8.37 17.96 30.77
N PRO A 247 -7.63 17.54 31.82
CA PRO A 247 -7.03 18.48 32.77
C PRO A 247 -6.09 19.48 32.09
N ALA A 248 -6.16 20.74 32.52
CA ALA A 248 -5.31 21.83 32.07
C ALA A 248 -4.27 22.21 33.13
N PHE A 249 -3.10 22.65 32.67
CA PHE A 249 -1.93 22.92 33.51
C PHE A 249 -1.30 24.25 33.12
N ALA A 250 -0.90 25.03 34.14
CA ALA A 250 -0.07 26.21 33.96
C ALA A 250 1.37 25.81 33.57
N ILE A 251 2.03 26.63 32.77
CA ILE A 251 3.46 26.55 32.50
C ILE A 251 4.14 27.73 33.20
N ASP A 252 5.11 27.45 34.07
CA ASP A 252 5.85 28.49 34.77
C ASP A 252 6.75 29.28 33.82
N ALA A 253 6.49 30.58 33.67
CA ALA A 253 7.19 31.42 32.70
C ALA A 253 8.71 31.57 32.93
N ALA A 254 9.23 31.26 34.13
CA ALA A 254 10.65 31.38 34.45
C ALA A 254 11.42 30.08 34.21
N SER A 255 10.79 28.93 34.44
CA SER A 255 11.41 27.60 34.38
C SER A 255 10.91 26.73 33.23
N ASN A 256 9.87 27.14 32.51
CA ASN A 256 9.11 26.35 31.52
C ASN A 256 8.52 25.04 32.09
N ALA A 257 8.53 24.87 33.42
CA ALA A 257 8.00 23.68 34.04
C ALA A 257 6.47 23.67 33.99
N VAL A 258 5.90 22.55 33.51
CA VAL A 258 4.47 22.28 33.59
C VAL A 258 4.10 21.99 35.05
N ALA A 259 3.06 22.63 35.56
CA ALA A 259 2.58 22.41 36.93
C ALA A 259 2.17 20.93 37.14
N GLU A 260 2.49 20.37 38.31
CA GLU A 260 2.12 18.98 38.65
C GLU A 260 0.61 18.82 38.95
N ILE A 261 -0.08 19.93 39.27
CA ILE A 261 -1.49 19.95 39.66
C ILE A 261 -2.25 20.73 38.59
N ALA A 262 -3.35 20.15 38.11
CA ALA A 262 -4.25 20.81 37.17
C ALA A 262 -4.96 22.00 37.83
N THR A 263 -5.32 23.01 37.04
CA THR A 263 -5.98 24.24 37.51
C THR A 263 -7.22 24.55 36.67
N ASP A 264 -8.22 25.16 37.30
CA ASP A 264 -9.46 25.69 36.68
C ASP A 264 -9.33 27.18 36.29
N GLU A 265 -8.19 27.81 36.59
CA GLU A 265 -7.90 29.22 36.29
C GLU A 265 -8.08 29.57 34.79
N PHE A 266 -7.94 28.58 33.91
CA PHE A 266 -7.96 28.75 32.46
C PHE A 266 -9.20 28.13 31.79
N ASP A 267 -10.28 27.89 32.53
CA ASP A 267 -11.50 27.23 32.03
C ASP A 267 -12.11 27.89 30.78
N GLU A 268 -11.95 29.21 30.61
CA GLU A 268 -12.45 29.91 29.41
C GLU A 268 -11.64 29.61 28.14
N HIS A 269 -10.47 28.99 28.30
CA HIS A 269 -9.54 28.67 27.23
C HIS A 269 -9.43 27.18 26.93
N THR A 270 -9.96 26.31 27.79
CA THR A 270 -9.92 24.86 27.59
C THR A 270 -10.76 24.42 26.38
N ILE A 271 -10.33 23.32 25.76
CA ILE A 271 -11.04 22.70 24.64
C ILE A 271 -11.34 21.23 24.92
N ARG A 272 -12.36 20.71 24.24
CA ARG A 272 -12.80 19.32 24.34
C ARG A 272 -12.64 18.61 23.01
N VAL A 273 -12.22 17.34 23.05
CA VAL A 273 -12.45 16.41 21.94
C VAL A 273 -13.81 15.74 22.14
N ASP A 274 -14.73 15.98 21.22
CA ASP A 274 -16.09 15.46 21.29
C ASP A 274 -16.24 14.08 20.65
N ALA A 275 -15.50 13.86 19.56
CA ALA A 275 -15.58 12.67 18.75
C ALA A 275 -14.24 12.41 18.07
N LEU A 276 -13.95 11.15 17.83
CA LEU A 276 -12.85 10.67 16.99
C LEU A 276 -13.42 9.60 16.05
N GLU A 277 -13.01 9.66 14.80
CA GLU A 277 -13.42 8.71 13.78
C GLU A 277 -12.19 8.21 13.01
N PHE A 278 -11.99 6.89 13.00
CA PHE A 278 -11.12 6.25 12.03
C PHE A 278 -11.86 6.15 10.70
N VAL A 279 -11.35 6.83 9.67
CA VAL A 279 -12.07 7.00 8.40
C VAL A 279 -11.81 5.82 7.47
N ARG A 280 -10.53 5.53 7.17
CA ARG A 280 -10.16 4.42 6.29
C ARG A 280 -8.69 4.04 6.37
N GLY A 281 -8.40 2.74 6.30
CA GLY A 281 -7.04 2.21 6.24
C GLY A 281 -6.36 2.38 4.88
N THR A 282 -5.06 2.65 4.91
CA THR A 282 -4.17 2.70 3.73
C THR A 282 -3.29 1.45 3.62
N ASN A 283 -2.69 1.24 2.46
CA ASN A 283 -1.85 0.06 2.20
C ASN A 283 -0.50 0.04 2.95
N ASN A 284 0.00 1.19 3.44
CA ASN A 284 1.28 1.27 4.14
C ASN A 284 1.34 2.53 5.05
N ASN A 285 2.54 2.80 5.61
CA ASN A 285 2.85 3.96 6.42
C ASN A 285 2.56 5.27 5.69
N THR A 286 2.01 6.26 6.39
CA THR A 286 1.38 7.45 5.79
C THR A 286 1.97 8.75 6.33
N TRP A 287 2.31 9.66 5.43
CA TRP A 287 2.91 10.96 5.77
C TRP A 287 2.41 12.12 4.90
N GLY A 288 1.29 11.92 4.22
CA GLY A 288 0.67 12.95 3.40
C GLY A 288 -0.83 13.01 3.60
N LEU A 289 -1.32 14.23 3.78
CA LEU A 289 -2.73 14.61 3.76
C LEU A 289 -2.88 15.89 2.94
N GLY A 290 -3.94 15.98 2.16
CA GLY A 290 -4.31 17.19 1.42
C GLY A 290 -5.79 17.20 1.06
N PHE A 291 -6.30 18.41 0.84
CA PHE A 291 -7.69 18.64 0.44
C PHE A 291 -7.75 19.38 -0.88
N SER A 292 -8.71 18.99 -1.73
CA SER A 292 -9.15 19.85 -2.84
C SER A 292 -10.03 20.99 -2.30
N GLU A 293 -10.28 22.01 -3.13
CA GLU A 293 -11.15 23.13 -2.76
C GLU A 293 -12.61 22.72 -2.54
N GLU A 294 -13.04 21.57 -3.09
CA GLU A 294 -14.34 20.96 -2.85
C GLU A 294 -14.42 20.13 -1.55
N GLY A 295 -13.28 19.93 -0.88
CA GLY A 295 -13.17 19.11 0.34
C GLY A 295 -12.95 17.62 0.11
N TYR A 296 -12.54 17.20 -1.09
CA TYR A 296 -12.11 15.81 -1.31
C TYR A 296 -10.74 15.56 -0.70
N VAL A 297 -10.57 14.37 -0.11
CA VAL A 297 -9.39 14.03 0.69
C VAL A 297 -8.42 13.19 -0.12
N PHE A 298 -7.15 13.56 -0.06
CA PHE A 298 -6.03 12.88 -0.70
C PHE A 298 -4.90 12.66 0.29
N GLY A 299 -4.06 11.67 0.01
CA GLY A 299 -2.88 11.40 0.82
C GLY A 299 -1.77 10.74 0.01
N SER A 300 -0.68 10.42 0.70
CA SER A 300 0.47 9.69 0.16
C SER A 300 1.01 8.72 1.21
N THR A 301 1.54 7.58 0.75
CA THR A 301 2.09 6.54 1.61
C THR A 301 3.49 6.12 1.16
N ALA A 302 4.23 5.48 2.06
CA ALA A 302 5.51 4.85 1.78
C ALA A 302 5.37 3.76 0.70
N ASN A 303 6.51 3.36 0.13
CA ASN A 303 6.68 2.10 -0.58
C ASN A 303 5.72 1.93 -1.76
N GLY A 304 5.85 2.85 -2.72
CA GLY A 304 5.24 2.69 -4.03
C GLY A 304 3.82 3.20 -4.19
N CYS A 305 3.32 4.01 -3.26
CA CYS A 305 1.95 4.53 -3.30
C CYS A 305 1.91 6.05 -3.04
N PRO A 306 2.40 6.84 -4.03
CA PRO A 306 2.61 8.28 -3.84
C PRO A 306 1.33 9.12 -3.83
N SER A 307 0.19 8.56 -4.24
CA SER A 307 -1.07 9.29 -4.36
C SER A 307 -2.23 8.36 -4.06
N VAL A 308 -3.06 8.73 -3.07
CA VAL A 308 -4.24 8.00 -2.59
C VAL A 308 -5.43 8.95 -2.51
N HIS A 309 -6.63 8.45 -2.79
CA HIS A 309 -7.89 9.17 -2.57
C HIS A 309 -8.76 8.44 -1.53
N MET A 310 -9.43 9.18 -0.64
CA MET A 310 -10.41 8.63 0.31
C MET A 310 -11.82 9.00 -0.17
N PRO A 311 -12.57 8.06 -0.79
CA PRO A 311 -13.91 8.34 -1.32
C PRO A 311 -15.06 8.07 -0.35
N ILE A 312 -14.97 7.00 0.47
CA ILE A 312 -16.05 6.53 1.35
C ILE A 312 -15.48 6.13 2.72
N PRO A 313 -15.92 6.75 3.82
CA PRO A 313 -15.60 6.34 5.19
C PRO A 313 -16.08 4.93 5.57
N ASN A 314 -15.37 4.27 6.48
CA ASN A 314 -15.69 2.93 6.98
C ASN A 314 -17.11 2.78 7.54
N ARG A 315 -17.65 3.81 8.21
CA ARG A 315 -18.99 3.76 8.82
C ARG A 315 -20.11 3.32 7.86
N TYR A 316 -19.99 3.62 6.56
CA TYR A 316 -20.98 3.22 5.54
C TYR A 316 -20.89 1.75 5.15
N TYR A 317 -19.70 1.16 5.26
CA TYR A 317 -19.51 -0.27 5.08
C TYR A 317 -19.89 -1.03 6.36
N ASP A 318 -19.51 -0.49 7.53
CA ASP A 318 -19.73 -1.13 8.83
C ASP A 318 -21.24 -1.29 9.18
N GLN A 319 -22.12 -0.48 8.59
CA GLN A 319 -23.58 -0.64 8.74
C GLN A 319 -24.17 -1.77 7.88
N VAL A 320 -23.41 -2.32 6.92
CA VAL A 320 -23.85 -3.44 6.07
C VAL A 320 -23.25 -4.73 6.62
N ALA A 321 -24.02 -5.44 7.45
CA ALA A 321 -23.66 -6.80 7.88
C ALA A 321 -23.32 -7.70 6.68
N GLY A 322 -22.27 -8.52 6.79
CA GLY A 322 -21.76 -9.31 5.67
C GLY A 322 -20.73 -8.59 4.79
N TRP A 323 -20.49 -7.30 5.02
CA TRP A 323 -19.61 -6.51 4.16
C TRP A 323 -18.49 -5.83 4.93
N SER A 324 -17.38 -5.62 4.24
CA SER A 324 -16.24 -4.90 4.76
C SER A 324 -15.35 -4.40 3.64
N PRO A 325 -14.52 -3.38 3.92
CA PRO A 325 -14.09 -2.58 2.80
C PRO A 325 -12.58 -2.66 2.63
N GLU A 326 -12.09 -2.50 1.39
CA GLU A 326 -10.67 -2.73 1.09
C GLU A 326 -9.76 -1.59 1.60
N THR A 327 -8.48 -1.89 1.85
CA THR A 327 -7.49 -0.85 2.10
C THR A 327 -7.34 0.04 0.88
N LEU A 328 -7.16 1.35 1.08
CA LEU A 328 -6.97 2.28 -0.03
C LEU A 328 -5.64 2.01 -0.74
N GLY A 329 -5.74 1.76 -2.05
CA GLY A 329 -4.61 1.60 -2.96
C GLY A 329 -4.21 2.90 -3.67
N PRO A 330 -3.13 2.86 -4.48
CA PRO A 330 -2.68 4.01 -5.25
C PRO A 330 -3.70 4.37 -6.33
N ILE A 331 -3.95 5.68 -6.50
CA ILE A 331 -4.65 6.21 -7.68
C ILE A 331 -3.69 6.59 -8.81
N SER A 332 -2.38 6.54 -8.54
CA SER A 332 -1.33 6.88 -9.50
C SER A 332 -1.06 5.75 -10.48
N GLU A 333 -0.88 6.07 -11.76
CA GLU A 333 -0.49 5.09 -12.81
C GLU A 333 0.86 4.40 -12.55
N SER A 334 1.76 5.06 -11.82
CA SER A 334 3.11 4.57 -11.54
C SER A 334 3.64 5.14 -10.23
N PHE A 335 4.47 4.35 -9.55
CA PHE A 335 5.21 4.75 -8.37
C PHE A 335 6.54 5.44 -8.67
N LYS A 336 6.95 5.49 -9.94
CA LYS A 336 8.24 6.07 -10.35
C LYS A 336 8.27 7.58 -10.11
N PHE A 337 9.42 8.08 -9.70
CA PHE A 337 9.71 9.51 -9.61
C PHE A 337 10.76 9.89 -10.67
N ASN A 338 11.02 11.19 -10.83
CA ASN A 338 11.90 11.69 -11.89
C ASN A 338 13.04 12.52 -11.26
N PRO A 339 14.07 11.92 -10.66
CA PRO A 339 15.18 12.68 -10.08
C PRO A 339 15.96 13.43 -11.17
N ILE A 340 16.77 14.43 -10.78
CA ILE A 340 17.60 15.19 -11.75
C ILE A 340 18.85 14.41 -12.15
N ASP A 341 19.40 13.63 -11.23
CA ASP A 341 20.51 12.71 -11.43
C ASP A 341 20.23 11.35 -10.77
N ASP A 342 21.20 10.44 -10.87
CA ASP A 342 21.11 9.09 -10.32
C ASP A 342 21.78 8.98 -8.93
N GLU A 343 22.29 10.08 -8.37
CA GLU A 343 22.99 10.12 -7.05
C GLU A 343 21.99 10.16 -5.89
N ILE A 344 21.04 9.22 -5.93
CA ILE A 344 19.96 9.09 -4.96
C ILE A 344 20.17 7.88 -4.06
N ARG A 345 19.78 8.00 -2.79
CA ARG A 345 19.93 6.92 -1.81
C ARG A 345 18.57 6.38 -1.40
N GLN A 346 18.30 5.14 -1.79
CA GLN A 346 17.02 4.47 -1.52
C GLN A 346 17.27 3.09 -0.92
N VAL A 347 16.36 2.66 -0.06
CA VAL A 347 16.39 1.32 0.53
C VAL A 347 15.63 0.31 -0.32
N ASP A 348 14.54 0.76 -0.92
CA ASP A 348 13.59 -0.02 -1.69
C ASP A 348 12.93 0.87 -2.76
N TYR A 349 12.05 0.30 -3.58
CA TYR A 349 11.35 1.02 -4.66
C TYR A 349 12.29 1.87 -5.53
N HIS A 350 13.50 1.37 -5.81
CA HIS A 350 14.54 2.11 -6.52
C HIS A 350 14.02 2.75 -7.84
N GLY A 351 14.33 4.03 -8.01
CA GLY A 351 13.82 4.89 -9.07
C GLY A 351 12.38 5.37 -8.85
N GLY A 352 11.80 5.20 -7.67
CA GLY A 352 10.44 5.59 -7.34
C GLY A 352 10.25 6.04 -5.90
N TYR A 353 9.01 6.32 -5.51
CA TYR A 353 8.72 6.82 -4.16
C TYR A 353 8.83 5.73 -3.09
N THR A 354 9.99 5.69 -2.41
CA THR A 354 10.21 4.97 -1.14
C THR A 354 9.44 5.61 0.00
N ALA A 355 9.51 6.94 0.11
CA ALA A 355 8.92 7.69 1.21
C ALA A 355 8.09 8.85 0.68
N ALA A 356 6.95 8.56 0.05
CA ALA A 356 6.04 9.63 -0.35
C ALA A 356 5.46 10.29 0.90
N CYS A 357 5.66 11.59 1.01
CA CYS A 357 5.23 12.42 2.13
C CYS A 357 4.79 13.79 1.63
N GLY A 358 3.98 14.52 2.40
CA GLY A 358 3.29 15.69 1.89
C GLY A 358 2.28 15.34 0.78
N SER A 359 1.18 16.08 0.71
CA SER A 359 0.13 15.76 -0.26
C SER A 359 -0.74 16.96 -0.64
N ALA A 360 -0.24 18.18 -0.44
CA ALA A 360 -1.03 19.38 -0.69
C ALA A 360 -1.43 19.51 -2.16
N ILE A 361 -2.61 20.07 -2.39
CA ILE A 361 -3.11 20.39 -3.72
C ILE A 361 -2.94 21.89 -3.94
N TYR A 362 -2.56 22.31 -5.15
CA TYR A 362 -2.48 23.72 -5.47
C TYR A 362 -3.88 24.37 -5.49
N THR A 363 -4.21 25.12 -4.44
CA THR A 363 -5.56 25.62 -4.13
C THR A 363 -5.62 27.16 -4.05
N ALA A 364 -4.76 27.83 -4.81
CA ALA A 364 -4.70 29.29 -4.97
C ALA A 364 -4.78 29.68 -6.46
N ARG A 365 -4.63 30.99 -6.78
CA ARG A 365 -4.75 31.52 -8.15
C ARG A 365 -3.49 32.24 -8.69
N ASN A 366 -2.35 32.19 -7.99
CA ASN A 366 -1.11 32.85 -8.43
C ASN A 366 -0.38 32.13 -9.56
N TYR A 367 -0.52 30.80 -9.64
CA TYR A 367 0.11 29.97 -10.67
C TYR A 367 -0.82 29.82 -11.87
N PRO A 368 -0.35 29.29 -13.01
CA PRO A 368 -1.19 29.09 -14.18
C PRO A 368 -2.46 28.27 -13.86
N GLN A 369 -3.56 28.59 -14.55
CA GLN A 369 -4.87 27.94 -14.34
C GLN A 369 -4.83 26.41 -14.39
N THR A 370 -3.90 25.82 -15.15
CA THR A 370 -3.71 24.37 -15.23
C THR A 370 -3.30 23.72 -13.90
N TRP A 371 -2.87 24.50 -12.92
CA TRP A 371 -2.54 24.04 -11.57
C TRP A 371 -3.74 24.04 -10.63
N TRP A 372 -4.70 24.93 -10.84
CA TRP A 372 -5.77 25.24 -9.90
C TRP A 372 -6.59 24.00 -9.60
N ASN A 373 -6.58 23.61 -8.33
CA ASN A 373 -7.29 22.47 -7.76
C ASN A 373 -7.04 21.14 -8.49
N ARG A 374 -5.87 21.00 -9.13
CA ARG A 374 -5.58 19.86 -10.01
C ARG A 374 -4.21 19.22 -9.76
N ILE A 375 -3.23 19.99 -9.29
CA ILE A 375 -1.87 19.48 -9.06
C ILE A 375 -1.69 19.14 -7.59
N GLN A 376 -1.57 17.85 -7.30
CA GLN A 376 -1.15 17.32 -6.01
C GLN A 376 0.38 17.29 -5.94
N MET A 377 0.96 17.86 -4.89
CA MET A 377 2.39 18.00 -4.70
C MET A 377 2.84 17.01 -3.64
N VAL A 378 3.71 16.08 -4.03
CA VAL A 378 4.15 14.95 -3.19
C VAL A 378 5.67 14.97 -3.09
N CYS A 379 6.19 15.02 -1.87
CA CYS A 379 7.61 15.04 -1.59
C CYS A 379 8.21 13.63 -1.70
N GLY A 380 9.41 13.56 -2.28
CA GLY A 380 10.24 12.37 -2.37
C GLY A 380 11.63 12.67 -1.81
N PRO A 381 11.81 12.64 -0.47
CA PRO A 381 13.07 13.04 0.17
C PRO A 381 14.27 12.21 -0.28
N THR A 382 14.06 10.92 -0.57
CA THR A 382 15.11 10.02 -1.09
C THR A 382 15.49 10.29 -2.55
N GLY A 383 14.67 11.04 -3.28
CA GLY A 383 14.94 11.48 -4.66
C GLY A 383 15.15 12.99 -4.78
N HIS A 384 15.31 13.69 -3.66
CA HIS A 384 15.62 15.12 -3.59
C HIS A 384 14.60 16.02 -4.33
N LEU A 385 13.32 15.64 -4.35
CA LEU A 385 12.31 16.28 -5.20
C LEU A 385 10.93 16.44 -4.55
N VAL A 386 10.13 17.31 -5.17
CA VAL A 386 8.67 17.39 -5.00
C VAL A 386 8.03 17.11 -6.36
N GLY A 387 7.34 15.98 -6.49
CA GLY A 387 6.61 15.62 -7.70
C GLY A 387 5.25 16.30 -7.80
N SER A 388 4.77 16.48 -9.03
CA SER A 388 3.46 17.03 -9.36
C SER A 388 2.60 15.96 -10.02
N PHE A 389 1.58 15.52 -9.31
CA PHE A 389 0.58 14.57 -9.76
C PHE A 389 -0.65 15.33 -10.27
N VAL A 390 -0.98 15.14 -11.54
CA VAL A 390 -2.20 15.67 -12.13
C VAL A 390 -3.36 14.79 -11.67
N LEU A 391 -4.31 15.35 -10.93
CA LEU A 391 -5.53 14.68 -10.51
C LEU A 391 -6.58 14.74 -11.63
N GLU A 392 -7.20 13.60 -11.92
CA GLU A 392 -8.24 13.47 -12.93
C GLU A 392 -9.43 12.71 -12.35
N LYS A 393 -10.64 13.24 -12.51
CA LYS A 393 -11.87 12.57 -12.07
C LYS A 393 -12.05 11.27 -12.86
N ASP A 394 -12.33 10.17 -12.16
CA ASP A 394 -12.66 8.87 -12.74
C ASP A 394 -13.94 8.36 -12.08
N GLY A 395 -15.10 8.66 -12.69
CA GLY A 395 -16.39 8.49 -12.05
C GLY A 395 -16.49 9.31 -10.75
N ALA A 396 -16.92 8.66 -9.67
CA ALA A 396 -16.91 9.19 -8.30
C ALA A 396 -15.55 8.97 -7.60
N GLY A 397 -14.56 8.39 -8.27
CA GLY A 397 -13.18 8.27 -7.81
C GLY A 397 -12.23 9.28 -8.49
N TYR A 398 -10.93 9.00 -8.40
CA TYR A 398 -9.87 9.77 -9.05
C TYR A 398 -8.77 8.84 -9.57
N ARG A 399 -8.09 9.29 -10.61
CA ARG A 399 -6.77 8.81 -11.02
C ARG A 399 -5.76 9.95 -10.91
N SER A 400 -4.48 9.61 -10.82
CA SER A 400 -3.41 10.59 -10.89
C SER A 400 -2.26 10.15 -11.78
N ARG A 401 -1.58 11.13 -12.37
CA ARG A 401 -0.40 10.92 -13.21
C ARG A 401 0.74 11.81 -12.77
N ASN A 402 1.88 11.23 -12.43
CA ASN A 402 3.11 11.97 -12.15
C ASN A 402 3.59 12.65 -13.43
N ALA A 403 3.40 13.97 -13.55
CA ALA A 403 3.57 14.68 -14.81
C ALA A 403 4.92 15.41 -14.90
N PHE A 404 5.42 15.98 -13.81
CA PHE A 404 6.67 16.75 -13.72
C PHE A 404 7.06 16.95 -12.25
N ASN A 405 8.21 17.58 -11.98
CA ASN A 405 8.57 17.99 -10.61
C ASN A 405 8.28 19.48 -10.38
N THR A 406 7.68 19.80 -9.23
CA THR A 406 7.55 21.17 -8.71
C THR A 406 8.93 21.77 -8.44
N VAL A 407 9.81 21.00 -7.82
CA VAL A 407 11.24 21.28 -7.65
C VAL A 407 12.00 19.95 -7.56
N ALA A 408 13.26 19.91 -7.98
CA ALA A 408 14.13 18.76 -7.77
C ALA A 408 15.60 19.20 -7.73
N SER A 409 16.39 18.64 -6.81
CA SER A 409 17.77 19.06 -6.55
C SER A 409 18.80 18.04 -7.00
N ILE A 410 20.02 18.52 -7.25
CA ILE A 410 21.25 17.72 -7.36
C ILE A 410 22.14 17.82 -6.10
N ASP A 411 21.63 18.44 -5.03
CA ASP A 411 22.30 18.49 -3.73
C ASP A 411 21.90 17.25 -2.92
N ASP A 412 22.86 16.36 -2.63
CA ASP A 412 22.67 15.10 -1.90
C ASP A 412 22.01 15.24 -0.53
N TRP A 413 22.05 16.44 0.05
CA TRP A 413 21.44 16.72 1.35
C TRP A 413 19.97 17.14 1.25
N SER A 414 19.50 17.57 0.08
CA SER A 414 18.13 18.06 -0.11
C SER A 414 17.11 16.95 0.18
N ALA A 415 16.29 17.09 1.21
CA ALA A 415 15.27 16.14 1.57
C ALA A 415 13.93 16.86 1.82
N PRO A 416 13.20 17.25 0.77
CA PRO A 416 11.85 17.79 0.91
C PRO A 416 10.95 16.76 1.59
N ILE A 417 10.24 17.17 2.65
CA ILE A 417 9.34 16.28 3.42
C ILE A 417 7.89 16.79 3.51
N MET A 418 7.68 18.07 3.23
CA MET A 418 6.36 18.68 3.22
C MET A 418 6.30 19.76 2.15
N SER A 419 5.19 19.84 1.43
CA SER A 419 4.88 20.96 0.55
C SER A 419 3.43 21.39 0.77
N GLU A 420 3.20 22.70 0.75
CA GLU A 420 1.89 23.31 1.05
C GLU A 420 1.69 24.59 0.25
N VAL A 421 0.44 25.02 0.10
CA VAL A 421 0.11 26.35 -0.44
C VAL A 421 -0.02 27.33 0.72
N GLY A 422 0.86 28.32 0.74
CA GLY A 422 0.91 29.31 1.82
C GLY A 422 -0.16 30.41 1.69
N PRO A 423 -0.26 31.29 2.70
CA PRO A 423 -1.20 32.41 2.73
C PRO A 423 -1.00 33.41 1.59
N ASP A 424 0.20 33.45 1.01
CA ASP A 424 0.53 34.29 -0.13
C ASP A 424 0.13 33.67 -1.49
N GLY A 425 -0.36 32.43 -1.51
CA GLY A 425 -0.79 31.70 -2.70
C GLY A 425 0.34 31.01 -3.48
N ASN A 426 1.55 31.01 -2.93
CA ASN A 426 2.71 30.31 -3.48
C ASN A 426 2.87 28.92 -2.86
N VAL A 427 3.66 28.06 -3.52
CA VAL A 427 4.04 26.76 -2.96
C VAL A 427 5.26 26.91 -2.06
N TRP A 428 5.15 26.37 -0.85
CA TRP A 428 6.17 26.33 0.18
C TRP A 428 6.67 24.92 0.35
N VAL A 429 7.97 24.76 0.55
CA VAL A 429 8.64 23.45 0.70
C VAL A 429 9.44 23.45 1.99
N LEU A 430 9.14 22.49 2.85
CA LEU A 430 9.91 22.18 4.06
C LEU A 430 10.97 21.15 3.70
N ASP A 431 12.23 21.56 3.78
CA ASP A 431 13.38 20.72 3.47
C ASP A 431 14.10 20.33 4.77
N TRP A 432 14.13 19.02 5.03
CA TRP A 432 14.80 18.41 6.18
C TRP A 432 16.33 18.52 6.10
N TYR A 433 16.87 18.79 4.91
CA TYR A 433 18.27 18.97 4.58
C TYR A 433 19.23 18.02 5.33
N ASN A 434 19.24 16.74 4.98
CA ASN A 434 20.00 15.71 5.68
C ASN A 434 20.55 14.67 4.71
N TYR A 435 21.82 14.29 4.91
CA TYR A 435 22.46 13.28 4.07
C TYR A 435 21.93 11.86 4.34
N ILE A 436 21.65 11.55 5.60
CA ILE A 436 21.11 10.27 6.07
C ILE A 436 19.63 10.42 6.43
N VAL A 437 18.77 9.92 5.55
CA VAL A 437 17.30 9.94 5.72
C VAL A 437 16.67 8.56 5.83
N GLN A 438 17.40 7.50 5.47
CA GLN A 438 16.98 6.10 5.57
C GLN A 438 16.95 5.67 7.04
N HIS A 439 16.05 4.75 7.41
CA HIS A 439 15.89 4.32 8.81
C HIS A 439 15.84 2.80 9.00
N ASN A 440 15.25 2.05 8.06
CA ASN A 440 15.20 0.60 8.03
C ASN A 440 15.42 0.07 6.58
N PRO A 441 15.79 -1.21 6.41
CA PRO A 441 16.29 -2.10 7.46
C PRO A 441 17.66 -1.63 7.96
N THR A 442 18.08 -2.10 9.12
CA THR A 442 19.36 -1.67 9.70
C THR A 442 20.53 -2.15 8.82
N PRO A 443 21.42 -1.25 8.38
CA PRO A 443 22.52 -1.63 7.52
C PRO A 443 23.58 -2.48 8.24
N ASN A 444 24.35 -3.25 7.49
CA ASN A 444 25.41 -4.11 8.00
C ASN A 444 26.44 -3.29 8.78
N GLY A 445 26.70 -3.68 10.03
CA GLY A 445 27.61 -2.98 10.92
C GLY A 445 27.00 -1.80 11.68
N PHE A 446 25.71 -1.48 11.47
CA PHE A 446 24.96 -0.49 12.24
C PHE A 446 24.08 -1.17 13.30
N GLN A 447 23.55 -0.37 14.22
CA GLN A 447 22.64 -0.83 15.28
C GLN A 447 21.30 -0.13 15.15
N THR A 448 20.21 -0.87 15.33
CA THR A 448 18.86 -0.29 15.43
C THR A 448 18.74 0.48 16.74
N GLY A 449 18.44 1.77 16.65
CA GLY A 449 18.20 2.64 17.79
C GLY A 449 16.80 2.45 18.40
N LYS A 450 16.53 3.17 19.49
CA LYS A 450 15.28 3.05 20.25
C LYS A 450 14.03 3.45 19.49
N GLY A 451 14.15 4.32 18.48
CA GLY A 451 13.04 4.72 17.61
C GLY A 451 12.86 3.84 16.38
N ALA A 452 13.47 2.65 16.37
CA ALA A 452 13.50 1.70 15.25
C ALA A 452 14.21 2.21 13.98
N ALA A 453 14.94 3.32 14.06
CA ALA A 453 15.89 3.77 13.04
C ALA A 453 17.30 3.31 13.39
N TYR A 454 18.11 2.93 12.40
CA TYR A 454 19.53 2.72 12.68
C TYR A 454 20.24 4.00 13.14
N GLU A 455 21.17 3.84 14.07
CA GLU A 455 22.01 4.92 14.61
C GLU A 455 23.16 5.25 13.66
N SER A 456 23.40 6.54 13.40
CA SER A 456 24.53 7.01 12.60
C SER A 456 24.95 8.39 13.09
N ASP A 457 26.26 8.61 13.24
CA ASP A 457 26.84 9.90 13.57
C ASP A 457 26.79 10.89 12.40
N LEU A 458 26.45 10.41 11.19
CA LEU A 458 26.24 11.23 10.00
C LEU A 458 24.80 11.77 9.88
N ARG A 459 23.87 11.32 10.74
CA ARG A 459 22.51 11.84 10.75
C ARG A 459 22.50 13.23 11.39
N ASP A 460 22.45 14.26 10.54
CA ASP A 460 22.50 15.64 10.98
C ASP A 460 21.24 16.02 11.78
N LYS A 461 21.40 16.93 12.74
CA LYS A 461 20.34 17.47 13.60
C LYS A 461 20.22 19.00 13.54
N ARG A 462 21.02 19.67 12.70
CA ARG A 462 21.27 21.12 12.77
C ARG A 462 20.61 21.92 11.66
N PHE A 463 20.52 21.35 10.46
CA PHE A 463 20.13 22.14 9.28
C PHE A 463 18.64 22.01 8.94
N ALA A 464 17.97 23.12 8.65
CA ALA A 464 16.54 23.15 8.37
C ALA A 464 16.23 24.29 7.42
N ARG A 465 15.39 24.05 6.41
CA ARG A 465 15.13 25.06 5.38
C ARG A 465 13.68 25.12 4.99
N VAL A 466 13.25 26.34 4.71
CA VAL A 466 11.95 26.64 4.15
C VAL A 466 12.17 27.41 2.86
N TYR A 467 11.77 26.78 1.75
CA TYR A 467 11.80 27.42 0.44
C TYR A 467 10.41 27.85 0.01
N ARG A 468 10.37 28.90 -0.81
CA ARG A 468 9.15 29.41 -1.44
C ARG A 468 9.33 29.47 -2.96
N LEU A 469 8.43 28.84 -3.71
CA LEU A 469 8.43 28.87 -5.17
C LEU A 469 7.58 30.05 -5.66
N LEU A 470 8.19 30.99 -6.36
CA LEU A 470 7.57 32.23 -6.84
C LEU A 470 7.32 32.16 -8.35
N ASN A 471 6.17 32.62 -8.82
CA ASN A 471 5.92 32.82 -10.25
C ASN A 471 6.43 34.20 -10.69
N LYS A 472 7.27 34.30 -11.73
CA LYS A 472 7.89 35.56 -12.21
C LYS A 472 6.88 36.64 -12.59
N GLU A 473 5.71 36.25 -13.10
CA GLU A 473 4.63 37.20 -13.42
C GLU A 473 3.92 37.71 -12.15
N SER A 474 3.87 36.89 -11.10
CA SER A 474 3.31 37.23 -9.79
C SER A 474 4.30 37.90 -8.83
N ALA A 475 5.61 37.82 -9.09
CA ALA A 475 6.62 38.53 -8.30
C ALA A 475 6.49 40.07 -8.38
N ALA A 476 5.71 40.57 -9.34
CA ALA A 476 5.28 41.97 -9.46
C ALA A 476 3.96 42.27 -8.72
N LEU A 477 3.26 41.26 -8.20
CA LEU A 477 2.05 41.39 -7.38
C LEU A 477 2.47 41.39 -5.90
N SER A 478 2.22 42.52 -5.24
CA SER A 478 2.71 42.89 -3.91
C SER A 478 2.45 41.88 -2.78
N PRO A 479 3.11 42.04 -1.61
CA PRO A 479 2.70 41.49 -0.30
C PRO A 479 1.23 41.76 0.12
N SER A 480 0.40 42.41 -0.71
CA SER A 480 -0.94 42.91 -0.38
C SER A 480 -2.05 41.86 -0.40
N ARG A 481 -1.72 40.55 -0.33
CA ARG A 481 -2.71 39.44 -0.30
C ARG A 481 -2.78 38.72 1.05
N THR A 482 -1.85 38.96 1.97
CA THR A 482 -1.93 38.42 3.32
C THR A 482 -3.00 39.17 4.12
N MET A 483 -3.90 38.42 4.75
CA MET A 483 -4.97 38.96 5.59
C MET A 483 -4.57 38.89 7.07
N GLN A 484 -5.17 39.74 7.90
CA GLN A 484 -5.04 39.70 9.36
C GLN A 484 -6.42 39.36 9.93
N LEU A 485 -6.68 38.07 10.14
CA LEU A 485 -8.03 37.59 10.49
C LEU A 485 -8.27 37.41 11.99
N ALA A 486 -7.21 37.37 12.82
CA ALA A 486 -7.36 37.15 14.27
C ALA A 486 -8.32 38.14 14.93
N GLU A 487 -8.24 39.41 14.56
CA GLU A 487 -9.06 40.52 15.09
C GLU A 487 -10.09 41.05 14.07
N ALA A 488 -10.26 40.38 12.92
CA ALA A 488 -11.23 40.81 11.90
C ALA A 488 -12.67 40.71 12.41
N SER A 489 -13.58 41.59 11.97
CA SER A 489 -15.01 41.46 12.31
C SER A 489 -15.65 40.25 11.63
N ASN A 490 -16.78 39.76 12.13
CA ASN A 490 -17.46 38.62 11.52
C ASN A 490 -17.87 38.90 10.06
N GLU A 491 -18.23 40.14 9.72
CA GLU A 491 -18.51 40.55 8.34
C GLU A 491 -17.27 40.47 7.45
N ALA A 492 -16.10 40.85 7.97
CA ALA A 492 -14.84 40.71 7.27
C ALA A 492 -14.45 39.24 7.08
N LEU A 493 -14.78 38.36 8.04
CA LEU A 493 -14.61 36.91 7.88
C LEU A 493 -15.53 36.36 6.78
N VAL A 494 -16.79 36.79 6.71
CA VAL A 494 -17.70 36.39 5.61
C VAL A 494 -17.15 36.85 4.26
N GLU A 495 -16.58 38.05 4.17
CA GLU A 495 -15.94 38.54 2.93
C GLU A 495 -14.70 37.70 2.57
N ALA A 496 -13.91 37.29 3.56
CA ALA A 496 -12.73 36.45 3.36
C ALA A 496 -13.06 35.06 2.77
N LEU A 497 -14.30 34.58 2.89
CA LEU A 497 -14.76 33.35 2.21
C LEU A 497 -14.72 33.45 0.68
N LYS A 498 -14.62 34.67 0.11
CA LYS A 498 -14.45 34.89 -1.33
C LYS A 498 -12.99 34.93 -1.79
N SER A 499 -12.04 34.73 -0.88
CA SER A 499 -10.60 34.76 -1.21
C SER A 499 -10.27 33.76 -2.32
N ASP A 500 -9.31 34.11 -3.17
CA ASP A 500 -8.75 33.25 -4.20
C ASP A 500 -7.76 32.22 -3.64
N ASN A 501 -7.58 32.18 -2.31
CA ASN A 501 -6.71 31.26 -1.59
C ASN A 501 -7.52 30.45 -0.55
N PHE A 502 -7.46 29.12 -0.68
CA PHE A 502 -8.16 28.20 0.21
C PHE A 502 -7.77 28.32 1.68
N PHE A 503 -6.53 28.69 1.99
CA PHE A 503 -6.09 28.93 3.37
C PHE A 503 -6.95 30.00 4.06
N TRP A 504 -7.12 31.16 3.42
CA TRP A 504 -7.88 32.28 3.99
C TRP A 504 -9.37 31.94 4.16
N ARG A 505 -9.94 31.19 3.21
CA ARG A 505 -11.34 30.74 3.32
C ARG A 505 -11.54 29.76 4.48
N ARG A 506 -10.63 28.79 4.65
CA ARG A 506 -10.67 27.85 5.80
C ARG A 506 -10.47 28.56 7.13
N ALA A 507 -9.50 29.48 7.22
CA ALA A 507 -9.26 30.27 8.43
C ALA A 507 -10.48 31.12 8.80
N ALA A 508 -11.11 31.78 7.83
CA ALA A 508 -12.30 32.57 8.04
C ALA A 508 -13.51 31.72 8.46
N GLN A 509 -13.75 30.57 7.81
CA GLN A 509 -14.77 29.60 8.22
C GLN A 509 -14.54 29.13 9.65
N ARG A 510 -13.32 28.69 9.98
CA ARG A 510 -12.96 28.23 11.33
C ARG A 510 -13.25 29.32 12.36
N LEU A 511 -12.81 30.55 12.13
CA LEU A 511 -13.02 31.67 13.06
C LEU A 511 -14.51 32.02 13.23
N LEU A 512 -15.32 31.96 12.18
CA LEU A 512 -16.78 32.16 12.29
C LEU A 512 -17.41 31.12 13.23
N VAL A 513 -17.03 29.85 13.07
CA VAL A 513 -17.52 28.74 13.90
C VAL A 513 -17.00 28.84 15.34
N GLU A 514 -15.70 29.09 15.53
CA GLU A 514 -15.08 29.24 16.85
C GLU A 514 -15.68 30.38 17.67
N ARG A 515 -16.08 31.46 17.00
CA ARG A 515 -16.72 32.64 17.63
C ARG A 515 -18.22 32.52 17.79
N GLU A 516 -18.82 31.42 17.31
CA GLU A 516 -20.27 31.21 17.29
C GLU A 516 -20.99 32.41 16.66
N ALA A 517 -20.52 32.86 15.49
CA ALA A 517 -21.01 34.04 14.79
C ALA A 517 -22.43 33.86 14.22
N THR A 518 -23.45 33.90 15.08
CA THR A 518 -24.85 33.62 14.74
C THR A 518 -25.74 34.86 14.71
N ASP A 519 -25.17 36.05 14.62
CA ASP A 519 -25.94 37.28 14.47
C ASP A 519 -26.64 37.33 13.09
N GLU A 520 -27.81 37.96 13.06
CA GLU A 520 -28.68 37.98 11.87
C GLU A 520 -27.99 38.56 10.61
N PRO A 521 -27.19 39.65 10.67
CA PRO A 521 -26.41 40.12 9.52
C PRO A 521 -25.45 39.07 8.95
N VAL A 522 -24.70 38.37 9.80
CA VAL A 522 -23.77 37.32 9.36
C VAL A 522 -24.50 36.15 8.72
N LEU A 523 -25.56 35.63 9.36
CA LEU A 523 -26.36 34.52 8.82
C LEU A 523 -26.98 34.88 7.45
N ASN A 524 -27.53 36.08 7.31
CA ASN A 524 -28.07 36.57 6.05
C ASN A 524 -27.00 36.70 4.96
N ALA A 525 -25.79 37.16 5.32
CA ALA A 525 -24.69 37.28 4.38
C ALA A 525 -24.20 35.90 3.90
N LEU A 526 -24.09 34.91 4.79
CA LEU A 526 -23.76 33.53 4.43
C LEU A 526 -24.81 32.92 3.49
N ALA A 527 -26.10 33.05 3.81
CA ALA A 527 -27.17 32.58 2.94
C ALA A 527 -27.19 33.29 1.57
N ALA A 528 -26.77 34.56 1.52
CA ALA A 528 -26.67 35.30 0.27
C ALA A 528 -25.53 34.78 -0.64
N LEU A 529 -24.40 34.33 -0.07
CA LEU A 529 -23.32 33.72 -0.85
C LEU A 529 -23.77 32.47 -1.60
N VAL A 530 -24.63 31.64 -0.99
CA VAL A 530 -25.13 30.40 -1.63
C VAL A 530 -26.09 30.68 -2.79
N LYS A 531 -26.75 31.84 -2.79
CA LYS A 531 -27.67 32.26 -3.87
C LYS A 531 -26.96 32.87 -5.08
N GLN A 532 -25.68 33.19 -4.95
CA GLN A 532 -24.86 33.72 -6.04
C GLN A 532 -24.51 32.60 -7.00
N SER A 533 -24.82 32.76 -8.28
CA SER A 533 -24.59 31.72 -9.31
C SER A 533 -23.25 31.85 -10.02
N GLU A 534 -22.47 32.87 -9.70
CA GLU A 534 -21.14 33.09 -10.28
C GLU A 534 -20.19 31.94 -9.92
N VAL A 535 -19.48 31.43 -10.91
CA VAL A 535 -18.42 30.44 -10.76
C VAL A 535 -17.11 31.01 -11.30
N ASP A 536 -16.00 30.53 -10.76
CA ASP A 536 -14.67 30.85 -11.25
C ASP A 536 -14.36 30.14 -12.59
N GLU A 537 -13.15 30.37 -13.12
CA GLU A 537 -12.72 29.87 -14.42
C GLU A 537 -12.56 28.33 -14.48
N ILE A 538 -12.60 27.64 -13.33
CA ILE A 538 -12.63 26.17 -13.25
C ILE A 538 -14.01 25.63 -12.82
N GLY A 539 -15.03 26.49 -12.76
CA GLY A 539 -16.42 26.12 -12.50
C GLY A 539 -16.80 25.97 -11.02
N LEU A 540 -15.95 26.42 -10.10
CA LEU A 540 -16.20 26.39 -8.66
C LEU A 540 -16.88 27.66 -8.17
N ASN A 541 -17.69 27.55 -7.13
CA ASN A 541 -18.05 28.69 -6.28
C ASN A 541 -17.60 28.40 -4.84
N PRO A 542 -16.32 28.67 -4.49
CA PRO A 542 -15.78 28.37 -3.17
C PRO A 542 -16.50 29.12 -2.04
N ALA A 543 -16.92 30.36 -2.27
CA ALA A 543 -17.61 31.16 -1.26
C ALA A 543 -18.95 30.53 -0.86
N ALA A 544 -19.72 30.03 -1.82
CA ALA A 544 -20.97 29.31 -1.54
C ALA A 544 -20.73 28.00 -0.78
N MET A 545 -19.71 27.22 -1.15
CA MET A 545 -19.36 25.98 -0.41
C MET A 545 -18.99 26.29 1.04
N HIS A 546 -18.06 27.23 1.26
CA HIS A 546 -17.65 27.64 2.59
C HIS A 546 -18.78 28.27 3.40
N ALA A 547 -19.74 28.95 2.77
CA ALA A 547 -20.92 29.45 3.46
C ALA A 547 -21.81 28.31 4.00
N ILE A 548 -22.02 27.25 3.21
CA ILE A 548 -22.75 26.05 3.68
C ILE A 548 -21.98 25.39 4.83
N TRP A 549 -20.67 25.22 4.70
CA TRP A 549 -19.85 24.59 5.74
C TRP A 549 -19.74 25.42 7.03
N ALA A 550 -19.69 26.74 6.92
CA ALA A 550 -19.74 27.64 8.08
C ALA A 550 -21.10 27.55 8.78
N LEU A 551 -22.21 27.59 8.02
CA LEU A 551 -23.56 27.41 8.56
C LEU A 551 -23.74 26.03 9.23
N ALA A 552 -23.14 24.97 8.68
CA ALA A 552 -23.12 23.65 9.30
C ALA A 552 -22.42 23.67 10.66
N GLY A 553 -21.21 24.23 10.75
CA GLY A 553 -20.50 24.35 12.03
C GLY A 553 -21.24 25.21 13.06
N LEU A 554 -21.89 26.30 12.62
CA LEU A 554 -22.71 27.16 13.47
C LEU A 554 -24.03 26.50 13.92
N SER A 555 -24.61 25.64 13.08
CA SER A 555 -25.79 24.84 13.46
C SER A 555 -25.43 23.84 14.56
N GLU A 556 -24.28 23.20 14.45
CA GLU A 556 -23.78 22.22 15.42
C GLU A 556 -23.42 22.82 16.79
N SER A 557 -23.18 24.14 16.90
CA SER A 557 -23.04 24.81 18.19
C SER A 557 -24.36 24.97 18.95
N GLY A 558 -25.49 24.55 18.35
CA GLY A 558 -26.82 24.55 18.96
C GLY A 558 -27.68 25.76 18.61
N SER A 559 -27.26 26.59 17.65
CA SER A 559 -28.02 27.76 17.21
C SER A 559 -29.16 27.39 16.26
N SER A 560 -30.41 27.53 16.72
CA SER A 560 -31.59 27.27 15.88
C SER A 560 -31.68 28.20 14.66
N ALA A 561 -31.27 29.46 14.81
CA ALA A 561 -31.24 30.41 13.70
C ALA A 561 -30.22 30.00 12.62
N ALA A 562 -29.06 29.48 13.02
CA ALA A 562 -28.08 28.93 12.08
C ALA A 562 -28.63 27.67 11.39
N ALA A 563 -29.30 26.77 12.13
CA ALA A 563 -29.93 25.57 11.56
C ALA A 563 -31.02 25.90 10.51
N GLU A 564 -31.90 26.87 10.80
CA GLU A 564 -32.92 27.35 9.86
C GLU A 564 -32.27 27.98 8.62
N THR A 565 -31.20 28.76 8.81
CA THR A 565 -30.46 29.40 7.72
C THR A 565 -29.73 28.37 6.85
N LEU A 566 -29.12 27.35 7.46
CA LEU A 566 -28.50 26.22 6.76
C LEU A 566 -29.53 25.48 5.89
N ALA A 567 -30.70 25.18 6.44
CA ALA A 567 -31.75 24.52 5.68
C ALA A 567 -32.17 25.34 4.44
N ALA A 568 -32.34 26.66 4.59
CA ALA A 568 -32.65 27.55 3.47
C ALA A 568 -31.50 27.65 2.45
N ALA A 569 -30.26 27.63 2.92
CA ALA A 569 -29.06 27.61 2.09
C ALA A 569 -28.94 26.31 1.28
N CYS A 570 -29.09 25.14 1.91
CA CYS A 570 -29.08 23.84 1.23
C CYS A 570 -30.19 23.75 0.17
N GLN A 571 -31.40 24.21 0.48
CA GLN A 571 -32.51 24.25 -0.48
C GLN A 571 -32.17 25.09 -1.72
N SER A 572 -31.47 26.22 -1.53
CA SER A 572 -30.98 27.05 -2.65
C SER A 572 -29.84 26.36 -3.39
N GLY A 573 -28.97 25.67 -2.65
CA GLY A 573 -27.81 24.94 -3.14
C GLY A 573 -28.14 23.76 -4.04
N PHE A 574 -29.27 23.07 -3.85
CA PHE A 574 -29.67 21.92 -4.68
C PHE A 574 -29.78 22.24 -6.18
N ALA A 575 -30.16 23.47 -6.53
CA ALA A 575 -30.28 23.91 -7.92
C ALA A 575 -29.08 24.75 -8.41
N HIS A 576 -28.00 24.82 -7.63
CA HIS A 576 -26.86 25.66 -7.94
C HIS A 576 -26.10 25.15 -9.18
N ILE A 577 -25.55 26.06 -10.00
CA ILE A 577 -24.88 25.70 -11.26
C ILE A 577 -23.60 24.88 -11.06
N SER A 578 -22.84 25.19 -10.01
CA SER A 578 -21.61 24.48 -9.61
C SER A 578 -21.93 23.17 -8.90
N SER A 579 -21.46 22.03 -9.42
CA SER A 579 -21.68 20.70 -8.81
C SER A 579 -21.12 20.58 -7.39
N PRO A 580 -19.97 21.18 -7.02
CA PRO A 580 -19.48 21.11 -5.65
C PRO A 580 -20.35 21.86 -4.63
N VAL A 581 -21.07 22.91 -5.04
CA VAL A 581 -22.08 23.56 -4.17
C VAL A 581 -23.28 22.65 -3.96
N ARG A 582 -23.75 21.97 -5.02
CA ARG A 582 -24.81 20.94 -4.88
C ARG A 582 -24.35 19.80 -3.95
N ASN A 583 -23.10 19.38 -4.10
CA ASN A 583 -22.48 18.36 -3.26
C ASN A 583 -22.44 18.77 -1.78
N ALA A 584 -21.97 19.99 -1.48
CA ALA A 584 -21.99 20.55 -0.13
C ALA A 584 -23.42 20.69 0.43
N ALA A 585 -24.37 21.15 -0.39
CA ALA A 585 -25.77 21.27 0.02
C ALA A 585 -26.37 19.93 0.42
N VAL A 586 -26.16 18.86 -0.36
CA VAL A 586 -26.62 17.50 -0.03
C VAL A 586 -25.92 16.96 1.21
N GLY A 587 -24.60 17.14 1.30
CA GLY A 587 -23.80 16.64 2.42
C GLY A 587 -24.20 17.20 3.79
N PHE A 588 -24.72 18.44 3.84
CA PHE A 588 -25.04 19.13 5.08
C PHE A 588 -26.53 19.49 5.25
N CYS A 589 -27.40 19.13 4.31
CA CYS A 589 -28.84 19.35 4.47
C CYS A 589 -29.42 18.50 5.61
N HIS A 590 -30.49 19.01 6.22
CA HIS A 590 -31.27 18.21 7.18
C HIS A 590 -31.90 17.02 6.47
N GLU A 591 -32.11 15.91 7.17
CA GLU A 591 -32.61 14.66 6.57
C GLU A 591 -34.00 14.83 5.93
N ASP A 592 -34.86 15.65 6.53
CA ASP A 592 -36.16 16.05 5.97
C ASP A 592 -36.09 16.82 4.64
N GLN A 593 -34.89 17.22 4.21
CA GLN A 593 -34.63 17.92 2.94
C GLN A 593 -34.17 16.99 1.81
N LEU A 594 -33.88 15.72 2.10
CA LEU A 594 -33.44 14.75 1.08
C LEU A 594 -34.49 14.51 -0.01
N PRO A 595 -35.81 14.41 0.28
CA PRO A 595 -36.82 14.35 -0.77
C PRO A 595 -36.77 15.53 -1.75
N GLN A 596 -36.47 16.73 -1.27
CA GLN A 596 -36.33 17.94 -2.08
C GLN A 596 -35.06 17.90 -2.94
N ALA A 597 -33.96 17.34 -2.42
CA ALA A 597 -32.75 17.07 -3.21
C ALA A 597 -33.03 16.07 -4.35
N ILE A 598 -33.86 15.06 -4.08
CA ILE A 598 -34.27 14.04 -5.07
C ILE A 598 -35.26 14.63 -6.10
N GLU A 599 -36.19 15.48 -5.66
CA GLU A 599 -37.09 16.22 -6.56
C GLU A 599 -36.31 17.18 -7.47
N ALA A 600 -35.20 17.75 -6.97
CA ALA A 600 -34.26 18.54 -7.76
C ALA A 600 -33.42 17.69 -8.75
N GLY A 601 -33.52 16.37 -8.71
CA GLY A 601 -32.91 15.45 -9.66
C GLY A 601 -31.47 15.02 -9.35
N LEU A 602 -30.98 15.24 -8.12
CA LEU A 602 -29.57 15.02 -7.75
C LEU A 602 -29.14 13.55 -7.74
N GLN A 603 -30.06 12.60 -7.69
CA GLN A 603 -29.83 11.17 -7.89
C GLN A 603 -29.30 10.84 -9.30
N ASN A 604 -29.58 11.72 -10.27
CA ASN A 604 -29.13 11.65 -11.66
C ASN A 604 -28.21 12.82 -12.03
N ASP A 605 -27.53 13.44 -11.06
CA ASP A 605 -26.63 14.55 -11.31
C ASP A 605 -25.52 14.16 -12.32
N VAL A 606 -25.11 15.12 -13.15
CA VAL A 606 -24.04 14.90 -14.13
C VAL A 606 -22.69 14.67 -13.44
N ASP A 607 -22.47 15.21 -12.24
CA ASP A 607 -21.29 14.95 -11.44
C ASP A 607 -21.50 13.72 -10.53
N PRO A 608 -20.77 12.61 -10.75
CA PRO A 608 -20.84 11.41 -9.91
C PRO A 608 -20.64 11.68 -8.42
N LYS A 609 -19.90 12.73 -8.04
CA LYS A 609 -19.67 13.06 -6.62
C LYS A 609 -20.94 13.51 -5.91
N VAL A 610 -21.83 14.23 -6.60
CA VAL A 610 -23.14 14.62 -6.03
C VAL A 610 -24.00 13.39 -5.78
N ARG A 611 -23.99 12.45 -6.73
CA ARG A 611 -24.71 11.17 -6.62
C ARG A 611 -24.14 10.32 -5.49
N LEU A 612 -22.81 10.25 -5.36
CA LEU A 612 -22.11 9.59 -4.26
C LEU A 612 -22.59 10.14 -2.91
N THR A 613 -22.50 11.45 -2.71
CA THR A 613 -22.90 12.09 -1.45
C THR A 613 -24.38 11.87 -1.15
N LEU A 614 -25.26 11.92 -2.16
CA LEU A 614 -26.68 11.63 -1.97
C LEU A 614 -26.91 10.19 -1.50
N LEU A 615 -26.29 9.19 -2.15
CA LEU A 615 -26.42 7.79 -1.76
C LEU A 615 -25.90 7.56 -0.34
N LEU A 616 -24.76 8.15 0.02
CA LEU A 616 -24.24 8.08 1.39
C LEU A 616 -25.19 8.73 2.41
N ARG A 617 -25.82 9.86 2.08
CA ARG A 617 -26.82 10.51 2.97
C ARG A 617 -28.11 9.69 3.10
N VAL A 618 -28.54 9.00 2.05
CA VAL A 618 -29.64 8.01 2.14
C VAL A 618 -29.25 6.86 3.07
N ALA A 619 -27.99 6.44 3.04
CA ALA A 619 -27.47 5.32 3.82
C ALA A 619 -27.43 5.57 5.34
N GLU A 620 -27.42 6.83 5.82
CA GLU A 620 -27.31 7.17 7.26
C GLU A 620 -28.58 6.88 8.08
N GLY A 621 -29.62 6.29 7.47
CA GLY A 621 -30.66 5.53 8.19
C GLY A 621 -31.75 6.34 8.91
N ASN A 622 -31.57 7.64 9.13
CA ASN A 622 -32.63 8.50 9.67
C ASN A 622 -33.57 9.06 8.58
N ALA A 623 -33.15 9.02 7.31
CA ALA A 623 -33.92 9.42 6.14
C ALA A 623 -34.73 8.26 5.52
N LYS A 624 -35.26 7.35 6.35
CA LYS A 624 -36.01 6.17 5.86
C LYS A 624 -37.08 6.61 4.86
N ASN A 625 -37.06 6.01 3.66
CA ASN A 625 -37.94 6.27 2.53
C ASN A 625 -37.63 7.51 1.65
N ALA A 626 -36.46 8.15 1.79
CA ALA A 626 -36.08 9.20 0.83
C ALA A 626 -36.00 8.64 -0.61
N ILE A 627 -35.37 7.48 -0.77
CA ILE A 627 -35.45 6.64 -1.97
C ILE A 627 -35.86 5.24 -1.50
N ASP A 628 -36.92 4.68 -2.06
CA ASP A 628 -37.36 3.31 -1.77
C ASP A 628 -36.53 2.27 -2.56
N GLY A 629 -36.73 0.99 -2.26
CA GLY A 629 -36.00 -0.07 -2.96
C GLY A 629 -36.19 -0.07 -4.49
N ASP A 630 -37.38 0.28 -4.99
CA ASP A 630 -37.64 0.41 -6.42
C ASP A 630 -36.82 1.55 -7.04
N GLY A 631 -36.76 2.71 -6.37
CA GLY A 631 -35.95 3.85 -6.78
C GLY A 631 -34.45 3.54 -6.76
N LEU A 632 -33.96 2.82 -5.73
CA LEU A 632 -32.56 2.41 -5.65
C LEU A 632 -32.20 1.41 -6.76
N ALA A 633 -33.06 0.43 -7.04
CA ALA A 633 -32.86 -0.50 -8.15
C ALA A 633 -32.80 0.23 -9.50
N ALA A 634 -33.65 1.24 -9.71
CA ALA A 634 -33.66 2.04 -10.93
C ALA A 634 -32.37 2.84 -11.19
N LEU A 635 -31.58 3.16 -10.16
CA LEU A 635 -30.30 3.85 -10.31
C LEU A 635 -29.18 2.95 -10.82
N LEU A 636 -29.26 1.64 -10.55
CA LEU A 636 -28.18 0.67 -10.79
C LEU A 636 -27.60 0.68 -12.22
N PRO A 637 -28.41 0.72 -13.30
CA PRO A 637 -27.89 0.71 -14.67
C PRO A 637 -26.94 1.88 -14.98
N SER A 638 -27.09 2.99 -14.27
CA SER A 638 -26.31 4.22 -14.46
C SER A 638 -25.09 4.34 -13.54
N ILE A 639 -24.85 3.36 -12.67
CA ILE A 639 -23.70 3.33 -11.73
C ILE A 639 -22.87 2.05 -11.82
N GLN A 640 -23.35 1.01 -12.50
CA GLN A 640 -22.73 -0.33 -12.51
C GLN A 640 -21.27 -0.40 -13.01
N THR A 641 -20.77 0.64 -13.68
CA THR A 641 -19.37 0.71 -14.13
C THR A 641 -18.46 1.50 -13.19
N ASP A 642 -19.01 2.09 -12.14
CA ASP A 642 -18.29 2.90 -11.15
C ASP A 642 -18.32 2.18 -9.80
N GLY A 643 -17.19 1.59 -9.42
CA GLY A 643 -17.07 0.81 -8.18
C GLY A 643 -17.35 1.63 -6.92
N VAL A 644 -17.01 2.93 -6.92
CA VAL A 644 -17.26 3.81 -5.78
C VAL A 644 -18.75 4.11 -5.64
N LEU A 645 -19.45 4.39 -6.75
CA LEU A 645 -20.90 4.56 -6.70
C LEU A 645 -21.64 3.26 -6.37
N LEU A 646 -21.16 2.11 -6.84
CA LEU A 646 -21.73 0.81 -6.46
C LEU A 646 -21.58 0.54 -4.97
N ASP A 647 -20.46 0.91 -4.36
CA ASP A 647 -20.26 0.78 -2.92
C ASP A 647 -21.20 1.69 -2.12
N ALA A 648 -21.33 2.95 -2.53
CA ALA A 648 -22.28 3.87 -1.91
C ALA A 648 -23.74 3.44 -2.10
N TRP A 649 -24.07 2.90 -3.27
CA TRP A 649 -25.40 2.33 -3.55
C TRP A 649 -25.68 1.12 -2.68
N THR A 650 -24.69 0.25 -2.44
CA THR A 650 -24.85 -0.92 -1.57
C THR A 650 -25.15 -0.49 -0.14
N SER A 651 -24.43 0.54 0.35
CA SER A 651 -24.69 1.17 1.65
C SER A 651 -26.08 1.78 1.73
N ALA A 652 -26.57 2.41 0.65
CA ALA A 652 -27.93 2.96 0.60
C ALA A 652 -29.01 1.88 0.53
N ALA A 653 -28.80 0.85 -0.30
CA ALA A 653 -29.70 -0.29 -0.49
C ALA A 653 -29.85 -1.14 0.76
N SER A 654 -28.86 -1.15 1.66
CA SER A 654 -28.98 -1.84 2.94
C SER A 654 -30.04 -1.26 3.87
N THR A 655 -30.59 -0.07 3.58
CA THR A 655 -31.69 0.54 4.36
C THR A 655 -33.07 -0.05 4.05
N ASP A 656 -33.27 -0.59 2.84
CA ASP A 656 -34.45 -1.36 2.41
C ASP A 656 -34.05 -2.47 1.42
N PRO A 657 -33.24 -3.44 1.88
CA PRO A 657 -32.55 -4.40 1.00
C PRO A 657 -33.54 -5.37 0.34
N THR A 658 -34.61 -5.75 1.03
CA THR A 658 -35.64 -6.66 0.52
C THR A 658 -36.33 -6.07 -0.71
N SER A 659 -36.80 -4.82 -0.64
CA SER A 659 -37.47 -4.18 -1.76
C SER A 659 -36.51 -3.92 -2.92
N ALA A 660 -35.27 -3.51 -2.63
CA ALA A 660 -34.24 -3.30 -3.64
C ALA A 660 -33.93 -4.58 -4.43
N ILE A 661 -33.69 -5.71 -3.75
CA ILE A 661 -33.44 -7.00 -4.39
C ILE A 661 -34.63 -7.43 -5.25
N VAL A 662 -35.86 -7.38 -4.70
CA VAL A 662 -37.06 -7.78 -5.44
C VAL A 662 -37.24 -6.93 -6.69
N ALA A 663 -37.01 -5.61 -6.60
CA ALA A 663 -37.07 -4.70 -7.74
C ALA A 663 -36.03 -5.07 -8.81
N MET A 664 -34.79 -5.33 -8.40
CA MET A 664 -33.69 -5.70 -9.30
C MET A 664 -33.97 -6.97 -10.09
N THR A 665 -34.60 -7.98 -9.48
CA THR A 665 -34.92 -9.24 -10.18
C THR A 665 -35.93 -9.09 -11.31
N LYS A 666 -36.68 -7.97 -11.34
CA LYS A 666 -37.65 -7.63 -12.40
C LYS A 666 -37.02 -6.81 -13.53
N MET A 667 -35.81 -6.31 -13.35
CA MET A 667 -35.11 -5.52 -14.35
C MET A 667 -34.40 -6.45 -15.34
N ASP A 668 -34.21 -5.98 -16.59
CA ASP A 668 -33.41 -6.64 -17.64
C ASP A 668 -32.01 -5.98 -17.86
N PRO A 669 -31.16 -5.69 -16.84
CA PRO A 669 -29.81 -5.25 -17.10
C PRO A 669 -28.91 -6.41 -17.52
N ALA A 670 -27.91 -6.11 -18.34
CA ALA A 670 -26.75 -6.97 -18.50
C ALA A 670 -26.09 -7.18 -17.11
N MET A 671 -26.34 -8.33 -16.50
CA MET A 671 -25.80 -8.69 -15.19
C MET A 671 -24.28 -8.76 -15.26
N THR A 672 -23.62 -7.98 -14.41
CA THR A 672 -22.17 -8.05 -14.21
C THR A 672 -21.89 -8.78 -12.90
N ASP A 673 -20.72 -9.42 -12.80
CA ASP A 673 -20.29 -10.09 -11.57
C ASP A 673 -20.29 -9.14 -10.35
N ALA A 674 -20.00 -7.86 -10.58
CA ALA A 674 -20.05 -6.83 -9.54
C ALA A 674 -21.45 -6.65 -8.95
N ILE A 675 -22.50 -6.66 -9.78
CA ILE A 675 -23.90 -6.57 -9.30
C ILE A 675 -24.26 -7.82 -8.50
N SER A 676 -23.95 -9.01 -9.02
CA SER A 676 -24.22 -10.26 -8.30
C SER A 676 -23.55 -10.29 -6.93
N GLN A 677 -22.29 -9.83 -6.84
CA GLN A 677 -21.60 -9.68 -5.55
C GLN A 677 -22.33 -8.74 -4.59
N ARG A 678 -22.84 -7.58 -5.05
CA ARG A 678 -23.59 -6.65 -4.19
C ARG A 678 -24.95 -7.21 -3.76
N VAL A 679 -25.62 -7.97 -4.62
CA VAL A 679 -26.87 -8.67 -4.26
C VAL A 679 -26.62 -9.72 -3.19
N SER A 680 -25.54 -10.49 -3.31
CA SER A 680 -25.13 -11.47 -2.30
C SER A 680 -24.90 -10.80 -0.94
N VAL A 681 -24.17 -9.66 -0.92
CA VAL A 681 -23.96 -8.86 0.29
C VAL A 681 -25.27 -8.37 0.89
N LEU A 682 -26.20 -7.84 0.09
CA LEU A 682 -27.50 -7.37 0.59
C LEU A 682 -28.38 -8.52 1.11
N ALA A 683 -28.31 -9.70 0.48
CA ALA A 683 -29.01 -10.89 0.94
C ALA A 683 -28.45 -11.40 2.27
N GLU A 684 -27.12 -11.41 2.42
CA GLU A 684 -26.46 -11.72 3.69
C GLU A 684 -26.83 -10.70 4.78
N HIS A 685 -26.87 -9.41 4.41
CA HIS A 685 -27.32 -8.33 5.29
C HIS A 685 -28.75 -8.54 5.79
N ILE A 686 -29.69 -8.94 4.92
CA ILE A 686 -31.06 -9.28 5.32
C ILE A 686 -31.06 -10.40 6.35
N ALA A 687 -30.34 -11.49 6.07
CA ALA A 687 -30.30 -12.66 6.94
C ALA A 687 -29.74 -12.32 8.33
N ARG A 688 -28.59 -11.64 8.39
CA ARG A 688 -27.96 -11.19 9.64
C ARG A 688 -28.81 -10.15 10.39
N GLY A 689 -29.63 -9.39 9.66
CA GLY A 689 -30.65 -8.49 10.20
C GLY A 689 -31.84 -9.19 10.88
N ARG A 690 -31.87 -10.54 10.91
CA ARG A 690 -32.92 -11.38 11.49
C ARG A 690 -34.30 -11.11 10.85
N PRO A 691 -34.52 -11.54 9.60
CA PRO A 691 -35.71 -11.15 8.84
C PRO A 691 -37.00 -11.71 9.45
N THR A 692 -38.11 -11.06 9.13
CA THR A 692 -39.46 -11.48 9.51
C THR A 692 -40.10 -12.38 8.46
N ALA A 693 -41.15 -13.10 8.82
CA ALA A 693 -41.94 -13.90 7.86
C ALA A 693 -42.52 -13.05 6.72
N GLU A 694 -42.82 -11.78 6.97
CA GLU A 694 -43.29 -10.84 5.95
C GLU A 694 -42.20 -10.52 4.92
N GLU A 695 -40.98 -10.26 5.38
CA GLU A 695 -39.83 -9.99 4.50
C GLU A 695 -39.49 -11.21 3.64
N ILE A 696 -39.50 -12.42 4.22
CA ILE A 696 -39.35 -13.65 3.44
C ILE A 696 -40.48 -13.79 2.42
N GLY A 697 -41.72 -13.49 2.81
CA GLY A 697 -42.87 -13.47 1.90
C GLY A 697 -42.71 -12.52 0.70
N ARG A 698 -42.01 -11.38 0.89
CA ARG A 698 -41.67 -10.46 -0.20
C ARG A 698 -40.55 -11.01 -1.09
N LEU A 699 -39.51 -11.63 -0.53
CA LEU A 699 -38.42 -12.25 -1.29
C LEU A 699 -38.92 -13.41 -2.16
N LEU A 700 -39.93 -14.17 -1.69
CA LEU A 700 -40.58 -15.22 -2.48
C LEU A 700 -41.31 -14.70 -3.74
N GLN A 701 -41.41 -13.39 -3.95
CA GLN A 701 -41.91 -12.81 -5.19
C GLN A 701 -40.90 -12.88 -6.34
N ILE A 702 -39.60 -13.05 -6.04
CA ILE A 702 -38.53 -13.20 -7.03
C ILE A 702 -38.90 -14.31 -8.03
N ASP A 703 -38.58 -14.10 -9.31
CA ASP A 703 -38.71 -15.15 -10.32
C ASP A 703 -37.64 -16.22 -10.08
N PRO A 704 -38.00 -17.50 -9.84
CA PRO A 704 -37.02 -18.57 -9.68
C PRO A 704 -36.07 -18.72 -10.87
N ASN A 705 -36.44 -18.24 -12.06
CA ASN A 705 -35.60 -18.24 -13.26
C ASN A 705 -34.82 -16.94 -13.47
N SER A 706 -34.88 -16.00 -12.52
CA SER A 706 -34.05 -14.79 -12.56
C SER A 706 -32.57 -15.19 -12.44
N PRO A 707 -31.65 -14.53 -13.17
CA PRO A 707 -30.21 -14.74 -13.01
C PRO A 707 -29.71 -14.46 -11.58
N LEU A 708 -30.45 -13.66 -10.80
CA LEU A 708 -30.11 -13.31 -9.42
C LEU A 708 -30.72 -14.25 -8.38
N ALA A 709 -31.63 -15.16 -8.76
CA ALA A 709 -32.36 -15.99 -7.80
C ALA A 709 -31.40 -16.82 -6.93
N VAL A 710 -30.46 -17.52 -7.55
CA VAL A 710 -29.44 -18.32 -6.85
C VAL A 710 -28.62 -17.44 -5.90
N THR A 711 -28.12 -16.30 -6.39
CA THR A 711 -27.30 -15.36 -5.62
C THR A 711 -28.00 -14.85 -4.36
N VAL A 712 -29.31 -14.56 -4.46
CA VAL A 712 -30.11 -14.09 -3.32
C VAL A 712 -30.24 -15.19 -2.27
N TRP A 713 -30.62 -16.40 -2.67
CA TRP A 713 -30.85 -17.48 -1.71
C TRP A 713 -29.54 -17.97 -1.07
N GLU A 714 -28.44 -18.02 -1.82
CA GLU A 714 -27.12 -18.34 -1.27
C GLU A 714 -26.62 -17.26 -0.30
N GLY A 715 -26.80 -15.98 -0.62
CA GLY A 715 -26.46 -14.89 0.29
C GLY A 715 -27.25 -14.96 1.61
N LEU A 716 -28.56 -15.26 1.54
CA LEU A 716 -29.37 -15.50 2.73
C LEU A 716 -28.88 -16.71 3.52
N ALA A 717 -28.51 -17.81 2.86
CA ALA A 717 -27.99 -19.01 3.50
C ALA A 717 -26.71 -18.74 4.27
N ASN A 718 -25.78 -17.99 3.66
CA ASN A 718 -24.50 -17.65 4.27
C ASN A 718 -24.66 -16.77 5.52
N GLY A 719 -25.64 -15.87 5.54
CA GLY A 719 -25.87 -14.95 6.66
C GLY A 719 -26.90 -15.42 7.69
N TRP A 720 -27.51 -16.60 7.52
CA TRP A 720 -28.67 -16.99 8.34
C TRP A 720 -28.30 -17.26 9.80
N PRO A 721 -28.91 -16.57 10.79
CA PRO A 721 -28.64 -16.82 12.19
C PRO A 721 -29.07 -18.23 12.61
N ARG A 722 -28.17 -18.99 13.21
CA ARG A 722 -28.39 -20.40 13.63
C ARG A 722 -29.57 -20.60 14.59
N ASP A 723 -29.86 -19.59 15.39
CA ASP A 723 -30.92 -19.61 16.40
C ASP A 723 -32.28 -19.11 15.87
N LEU A 724 -32.34 -18.72 14.59
CA LEU A 724 -33.52 -18.13 13.99
C LEU A 724 -34.30 -19.15 13.14
N THR A 725 -35.42 -19.61 13.66
CA THR A 725 -36.44 -20.34 12.89
C THR A 725 -37.66 -19.46 12.66
N ILE A 726 -38.16 -19.42 11.43
CA ILE A 726 -39.34 -18.61 11.06
C ILE A 726 -40.50 -19.51 10.69
N SER A 727 -41.70 -19.22 11.22
CA SER A 727 -42.91 -19.89 10.76
C SER A 727 -43.56 -19.09 9.63
N LEU A 728 -43.59 -19.68 8.43
CA LEU A 728 -44.14 -19.04 7.24
C LEU A 728 -45.66 -19.26 7.12
N PRO A 729 -46.44 -18.24 6.70
CA PRO A 729 -47.85 -18.40 6.36
C PRO A 729 -48.07 -19.43 5.24
N GLU A 730 -49.26 -20.05 5.21
CA GLU A 730 -49.60 -21.08 4.21
C GLU A 730 -49.43 -20.59 2.76
N ASP A 731 -49.78 -19.33 2.49
CA ASP A 731 -49.61 -18.74 1.16
C ASP A 731 -48.14 -18.67 0.74
N SER A 732 -47.23 -18.38 1.68
CA SER A 732 -45.78 -18.38 1.43
C SER A 732 -45.23 -19.78 1.21
N GLN A 733 -45.68 -20.76 2.01
CA GLN A 733 -45.33 -22.18 1.81
C GLN A 733 -45.79 -22.68 0.44
N LYS A 734 -46.99 -22.27 0.02
CA LYS A 734 -47.52 -22.58 -1.31
C LYS A 734 -46.68 -21.96 -2.43
N LEU A 735 -46.20 -20.73 -2.28
CA LEU A 735 -45.31 -20.10 -3.28
C LEU A 735 -44.00 -20.87 -3.45
N ILE A 736 -43.41 -21.37 -2.36
CA ILE A 736 -42.20 -22.20 -2.42
C ILE A 736 -42.49 -23.45 -3.26
N ARG A 737 -43.57 -24.19 -2.94
CA ARG A 737 -43.95 -25.42 -3.63
C ARG A 737 -44.30 -25.20 -5.11
N ASP A 738 -45.15 -24.21 -5.39
CA ASP A 738 -45.73 -24.01 -6.72
C ASP A 738 -44.79 -23.28 -7.69
N ARG A 739 -43.78 -22.55 -7.20
CA ARG A 739 -42.83 -21.79 -8.04
C ARG A 739 -41.41 -22.31 -7.96
N PHE A 740 -40.83 -22.34 -6.77
CA PHE A 740 -39.41 -22.65 -6.62
C PHE A 740 -39.13 -24.15 -6.75
N LEU A 741 -40.07 -25.00 -6.34
CA LEU A 741 -39.96 -26.46 -6.44
C LEU A 741 -40.67 -27.03 -7.67
N ALA A 742 -41.16 -26.18 -8.58
CA ALA A 742 -41.83 -26.60 -9.80
C ALA A 742 -40.87 -27.33 -10.77
N GLU A 743 -41.41 -28.21 -11.63
CA GLU A 743 -40.62 -28.97 -12.62
C GLU A 743 -39.80 -28.07 -13.55
N ASN A 744 -40.31 -26.89 -13.89
CA ASN A 744 -39.67 -25.95 -14.82
C ASN A 744 -38.64 -25.01 -14.17
N THR A 745 -38.37 -25.15 -12.86
CA THR A 745 -37.33 -24.37 -12.16
C THR A 745 -36.01 -25.13 -12.18
N SER A 746 -34.92 -24.39 -12.39
CA SER A 746 -33.57 -24.96 -12.44
C SER A 746 -33.19 -25.64 -11.13
N VAL A 747 -32.31 -26.64 -11.20
CA VAL A 747 -31.88 -27.41 -10.02
C VAL A 747 -31.06 -26.52 -9.07
N GLU A 748 -30.28 -25.60 -9.62
CA GLU A 748 -29.50 -24.59 -8.89
C GLU A 748 -30.41 -23.72 -8.01
N SER A 749 -31.50 -23.22 -8.59
CA SER A 749 -32.47 -22.35 -7.90
C SER A 749 -33.25 -23.12 -6.82
N LYS A 750 -33.60 -24.38 -7.09
CA LYS A 750 -34.19 -25.30 -6.11
C LYS A 750 -33.24 -25.55 -4.94
N ALA A 751 -31.98 -25.87 -5.22
CA ALA A 751 -30.98 -26.15 -4.19
C ALA A 751 -30.73 -24.91 -3.31
N ALA A 752 -30.59 -23.73 -3.93
CA ALA A 752 -30.30 -22.49 -3.22
C ALA A 752 -31.41 -22.08 -2.24
N ILE A 753 -32.69 -22.14 -2.65
CA ILE A 753 -33.80 -21.82 -1.72
C ILE A 753 -33.93 -22.86 -0.61
N LEU A 754 -33.67 -24.14 -0.91
CA LEU A 754 -33.80 -25.20 0.08
C LEU A 754 -32.71 -25.12 1.17
N ALA A 755 -31.54 -24.56 0.84
CA ALA A 755 -30.48 -24.30 1.82
C ALA A 755 -30.90 -23.37 2.98
N VAL A 756 -31.93 -22.52 2.78
CA VAL A 756 -32.54 -21.70 3.83
C VAL A 756 -33.91 -22.21 4.28
N ALA A 757 -34.57 -23.03 3.47
CA ALA A 757 -35.92 -23.50 3.76
C ALA A 757 -36.02 -24.41 4.99
N ASP A 758 -34.94 -25.11 5.38
CA ASP A 758 -34.90 -25.89 6.63
C ASP A 758 -35.09 -25.01 7.88
N GLN A 759 -34.76 -23.72 7.76
CA GLN A 759 -34.99 -22.72 8.81
C GLN A 759 -36.43 -22.20 8.83
N TRP A 760 -37.25 -22.64 7.89
CA TRP A 760 -38.65 -22.26 7.74
C TRP A 760 -39.56 -23.46 8.00
N THR A 761 -40.67 -23.26 8.69
CA THR A 761 -41.65 -24.34 8.87
C THR A 761 -42.41 -24.59 7.56
N VAL A 762 -41.94 -25.51 6.71
CA VAL A 762 -42.58 -25.90 5.44
C VAL A 762 -43.04 -27.36 5.53
N GLU A 763 -44.33 -27.63 5.27
CA GLU A 763 -44.86 -29.00 5.24
C GLU A 763 -44.21 -29.84 4.12
N ASN A 764 -43.83 -31.09 4.45
CA ASN A 764 -43.21 -32.09 3.55
C ASN A 764 -41.86 -31.71 2.93
N LEU A 765 -41.14 -30.73 3.50
CA LEU A 765 -39.86 -30.26 2.98
C LEU A 765 -38.79 -31.37 2.90
N ASN A 766 -38.68 -32.21 3.93
CA ASN A 766 -37.67 -33.26 4.02
C ASN A 766 -37.80 -34.32 2.90
N GLU A 767 -39.03 -34.61 2.45
CA GLU A 767 -39.27 -35.56 1.36
C GLU A 767 -38.79 -34.97 0.03
N ILE A 768 -39.13 -33.71 -0.24
CA ILE A 768 -38.73 -32.99 -1.46
C ILE A 768 -37.22 -32.76 -1.52
N VAL A 769 -36.61 -32.36 -0.41
CA VAL A 769 -35.14 -32.24 -0.27
C VAL A 769 -34.48 -33.58 -0.59
N GLY A 770 -35.03 -34.68 -0.10
CA GLY A 770 -34.55 -36.03 -0.37
C GLY A 770 -34.60 -36.41 -1.86
N GLU A 771 -35.69 -36.09 -2.54
CA GLU A 771 -35.89 -36.35 -3.98
C GLU A 771 -34.93 -35.53 -4.86
N ILE A 772 -34.77 -34.24 -4.58
CA ILE A 772 -33.88 -33.35 -5.34
C ILE A 772 -32.41 -33.72 -5.09
N GLN A 773 -32.07 -34.10 -3.85
CA GLN A 773 -30.73 -34.62 -3.56
C GLN A 773 -30.44 -35.89 -4.38
N ASP A 774 -31.41 -36.79 -4.56
CA ASP A 774 -31.22 -37.99 -5.38
C ASP A 774 -30.98 -37.65 -6.86
N GLU A 775 -31.70 -36.68 -7.41
CA GLU A 775 -31.49 -36.20 -8.79
C GLU A 775 -30.10 -35.57 -8.98
N LEU A 776 -29.67 -34.74 -8.02
CA LEU A 776 -28.36 -34.10 -8.01
C LEU A 776 -27.22 -35.12 -7.88
N LEU A 777 -27.34 -36.07 -6.94
CA LEU A 777 -26.35 -37.14 -6.78
C LEU A 777 -26.28 -38.03 -8.01
N THR A 778 -27.42 -38.36 -8.63
CA THR A 778 -27.46 -39.10 -9.90
C THR A 778 -26.69 -38.36 -10.99
N THR A 779 -26.90 -37.05 -11.12
CA THR A 779 -26.19 -36.20 -12.09
C THR A 779 -24.69 -36.11 -11.77
N ALA A 780 -24.31 -36.02 -10.49
CA ALA A 780 -22.92 -36.02 -10.07
C ALA A 780 -22.21 -37.35 -10.40
N MET A 781 -22.91 -38.49 -10.28
CA MET A 781 -22.38 -39.81 -10.63
C MET A 781 -22.37 -40.13 -12.13
N ASP A 782 -23.07 -39.34 -12.97
CA ASP A 782 -23.14 -39.61 -14.41
C ASP A 782 -21.79 -39.40 -15.10
N ALA A 783 -21.11 -40.49 -15.44
CA ALA A 783 -19.79 -40.46 -16.08
C ALA A 783 -19.82 -39.91 -17.52
N ASP A 784 -21.00 -39.84 -18.16
CA ASP A 784 -21.17 -39.31 -19.51
C ASP A 784 -21.46 -37.80 -19.52
N ALA A 785 -21.71 -37.19 -18.35
CA ALA A 785 -21.92 -35.75 -18.19
C ALA A 785 -20.61 -34.95 -18.13
N GLU A 786 -20.67 -33.68 -18.53
CA GLU A 786 -19.52 -32.75 -18.46
C GLU A 786 -19.03 -32.59 -17.00
N ALA A 787 -17.72 -32.52 -16.80
CA ALA A 787 -17.11 -32.52 -15.47
C ALA A 787 -17.56 -31.33 -14.59
N GLU A 788 -17.78 -30.17 -15.19
CA GLU A 788 -18.29 -28.97 -14.51
C GLU A 788 -19.74 -29.17 -14.03
N THR A 789 -20.61 -29.75 -14.87
CA THR A 789 -21.98 -30.10 -14.50
C THR A 789 -22.03 -31.08 -13.34
N ARG A 790 -21.17 -32.11 -13.37
CA ARG A 790 -21.07 -33.10 -12.28
C ARG A 790 -20.61 -32.47 -10.97
N LEU A 791 -19.61 -31.58 -11.02
CA LEU A 791 -19.11 -30.89 -9.83
C LEU A 791 -20.14 -29.93 -9.23
N ASN A 792 -20.85 -29.18 -10.08
CA ASN A 792 -21.93 -28.30 -9.62
C ASN A 792 -23.05 -29.11 -8.95
N ALA A 793 -23.45 -30.23 -9.56
CA ALA A 793 -24.46 -31.11 -8.97
C ALA A 793 -24.00 -31.73 -7.64
N TRP A 794 -22.73 -32.14 -7.56
CA TRP A 794 -22.11 -32.65 -6.34
C TRP A 794 -22.14 -31.60 -5.22
N GLU A 795 -21.65 -30.39 -5.48
CA GLU A 795 -21.63 -29.31 -4.50
C GLU A 795 -23.04 -28.97 -4.00
N GLN A 796 -23.99 -28.83 -4.94
CA GLN A 796 -25.38 -28.53 -4.61
C GLN A 796 -26.04 -29.62 -3.77
N SER A 797 -25.77 -30.90 -4.05
CA SER A 797 -26.33 -32.01 -3.28
C SER A 797 -25.91 -31.99 -1.81
N ILE A 798 -24.67 -31.58 -1.53
CA ILE A 798 -24.11 -31.49 -0.18
C ILE A 798 -24.67 -30.26 0.53
N ARG A 799 -24.70 -29.10 -0.15
CA ARG A 799 -25.28 -27.86 0.41
C ARG A 799 -26.77 -27.98 0.71
N LEU A 800 -27.50 -28.70 -0.14
CA LEU A 800 -28.94 -28.90 -0.03
C LEU A 800 -29.32 -29.70 1.22
N ALA A 801 -28.60 -30.78 1.51
CA ALA A 801 -28.88 -31.64 2.66
C ALA A 801 -27.58 -32.08 3.34
N PRO A 802 -26.90 -31.17 4.06
CA PRO A 802 -25.56 -31.40 4.59
C PRO A 802 -25.52 -32.47 5.68
N ASN A 803 -26.65 -32.77 6.33
CA ASN A 803 -26.78 -33.82 7.35
C ASN A 803 -27.26 -35.17 6.78
N SER A 804 -27.43 -35.29 5.46
CA SER A 804 -27.98 -36.50 4.83
C SER A 804 -26.99 -37.65 4.84
N SER A 805 -27.39 -38.80 5.41
CA SER A 805 -26.56 -40.02 5.39
C SER A 805 -26.24 -40.50 3.97
N LYS A 806 -27.03 -40.09 2.96
CA LYS A 806 -26.77 -40.38 1.53
C LYS A 806 -25.42 -39.82 1.05
N ILE A 807 -24.89 -38.80 1.72
CA ILE A 807 -23.57 -38.25 1.40
C ILE A 807 -22.47 -39.30 1.62
N LEU A 808 -22.60 -40.18 2.63
CA LEU A 808 -21.60 -41.23 2.88
C LEU A 808 -21.53 -42.20 1.71
N ASP A 809 -22.68 -42.73 1.30
CA ASP A 809 -22.80 -43.64 0.15
C ASP A 809 -22.28 -42.97 -1.13
N ALA A 810 -22.63 -41.70 -1.34
CA ALA A 810 -22.17 -40.92 -2.49
C ALA A 810 -20.66 -40.64 -2.49
N VAL A 811 -20.04 -40.42 -1.32
CA VAL A 811 -18.59 -40.26 -1.19
C VAL A 811 -17.88 -41.54 -1.58
N GLU A 812 -18.36 -42.70 -1.15
CA GLU A 812 -17.79 -44.01 -1.52
C GLU A 812 -17.88 -44.27 -3.03
N GLU A 813 -18.97 -43.84 -3.68
CA GLU A 813 -19.18 -44.04 -5.12
C GLU A 813 -18.46 -43.00 -5.99
N PHE A 814 -18.40 -41.73 -5.58
CA PHE A 814 -17.83 -40.64 -6.37
C PHE A 814 -16.30 -40.65 -6.35
N PHE A 815 -15.72 -40.88 -5.16
CA PHE A 815 -14.28 -40.92 -5.00
C PHE A 815 -13.76 -42.31 -5.35
N THR A 816 -13.47 -42.48 -6.64
CA THR A 816 -12.83 -43.69 -7.18
C THR A 816 -11.41 -43.40 -7.68
N PRO A 817 -10.55 -44.42 -7.86
CA PRO A 817 -9.22 -44.24 -8.45
C PRO A 817 -9.23 -43.69 -9.89
N GLN A 818 -10.40 -43.65 -10.56
CA GLN A 818 -10.57 -43.11 -11.90
C GLN A 818 -10.94 -41.61 -11.90
N LEU A 819 -11.25 -41.03 -10.75
CA LEU A 819 -11.61 -39.62 -10.63
C LEU A 819 -10.39 -38.72 -10.94
N PRO A 820 -10.49 -37.77 -11.88
CA PRO A 820 -9.41 -36.82 -12.14
C PRO A 820 -9.04 -36.04 -10.87
N PRO A 821 -7.75 -35.91 -10.52
CA PRO A 821 -7.34 -35.28 -9.26
C PRO A 821 -7.82 -33.84 -9.07
N GLU A 822 -7.90 -33.02 -10.12
CA GLU A 822 -8.40 -31.63 -9.99
C GLU A 822 -9.90 -31.60 -9.66
N THR A 823 -10.69 -32.45 -10.31
CA THR A 823 -12.12 -32.63 -10.00
C THR A 823 -12.31 -33.14 -8.58
N GLY A 824 -11.51 -34.12 -8.14
CA GLY A 824 -11.58 -34.63 -6.78
C GLY A 824 -11.19 -33.60 -5.70
N VAL A 825 -10.24 -32.70 -5.98
CA VAL A 825 -9.87 -31.61 -5.05
C VAL A 825 -11.05 -30.66 -4.84
N GLU A 826 -11.75 -30.30 -5.92
CA GLU A 826 -12.92 -29.41 -5.83
C GLU A 826 -14.08 -30.10 -5.09
N ALA A 827 -14.37 -31.36 -5.43
CA ALA A 827 -15.41 -32.14 -4.78
C ALA A 827 -15.16 -32.34 -3.26
N LEU A 828 -13.90 -32.56 -2.86
CA LEU A 828 -13.51 -32.63 -1.43
C LEU A 828 -13.74 -31.30 -0.73
N ARG A 829 -13.56 -30.17 -1.41
CA ARG A 829 -13.80 -28.85 -0.83
C ARG A 829 -15.28 -28.65 -0.52
N SER A 830 -16.18 -29.10 -1.39
CA SER A 830 -17.63 -29.02 -1.16
C SER A 830 -18.08 -29.80 0.09
N LEU A 831 -17.39 -30.90 0.42
CA LEU A 831 -17.65 -31.67 1.66
C LEU A 831 -17.37 -30.89 2.93
N GLN A 832 -16.68 -29.74 2.85
CA GLN A 832 -16.64 -28.83 3.98
C GLN A 832 -18.06 -28.44 4.40
N ALA A 833 -19.05 -28.30 3.52
CA ALA A 833 -20.42 -28.00 3.94
C ALA A 833 -21.13 -29.16 4.68
N ALA A 834 -20.68 -30.41 4.54
CA ALA A 834 -21.34 -31.59 5.13
C ALA A 834 -21.22 -31.61 6.68
N ARG A 835 -22.20 -32.26 7.32
CA ARG A 835 -22.37 -32.44 8.77
C ARG A 835 -22.97 -33.83 9.05
N VAL A 836 -22.32 -34.87 8.54
CA VAL A 836 -22.78 -36.25 8.66
C VAL A 836 -21.82 -37.03 9.55
N ASP A 837 -22.36 -37.64 10.61
CA ASP A 837 -21.60 -38.55 11.46
C ASP A 837 -21.03 -39.70 10.61
N GLY A 838 -19.76 -40.04 10.82
CA GLY A 838 -19.06 -41.08 10.05
C GLY A 838 -18.36 -40.59 8.78
N LEU A 839 -18.54 -39.33 8.36
CA LEU A 839 -17.86 -38.79 7.17
C LEU A 839 -16.32 -38.83 7.31
N SER A 840 -15.78 -38.50 8.48
CA SER A 840 -14.35 -38.59 8.76
C SER A 840 -13.82 -40.02 8.56
N GLU A 841 -14.56 -41.02 9.07
CA GLU A 841 -14.21 -42.45 8.95
C GLU A 841 -14.23 -42.89 7.48
N THR A 842 -15.31 -42.62 6.75
CA THR A 842 -15.44 -42.95 5.31
C THR A 842 -14.32 -42.31 4.46
N LEU A 843 -13.97 -41.05 4.73
CA LEU A 843 -12.88 -40.37 4.04
C LEU A 843 -11.51 -40.97 4.39
N LEU A 844 -11.29 -41.34 5.66
CA LEU A 844 -10.05 -41.99 6.10
C LEU A 844 -9.89 -43.39 5.50
N GLU A 845 -10.96 -44.16 5.38
CA GLU A 845 -10.96 -45.49 4.76
C GLU A 845 -10.63 -45.41 3.26
N SER A 846 -11.29 -44.50 2.54
CA SER A 846 -11.07 -44.28 1.11
C SER A 846 -9.73 -43.59 0.79
N ARG A 847 -9.13 -42.88 1.75
CA ARG A 847 -7.87 -42.13 1.59
C ARG A 847 -6.75 -42.93 0.90
N THR A 848 -6.60 -44.21 1.26
CA THR A 848 -5.49 -45.04 0.74
C THR A 848 -5.67 -45.46 -0.72
N SER A 849 -6.89 -45.48 -1.24
CA SER A 849 -7.20 -45.90 -2.61
C SER A 849 -7.20 -44.75 -3.63
N LEU A 850 -7.29 -43.49 -3.17
CA LEU A 850 -7.44 -42.28 -4.01
C LEU A 850 -6.13 -41.61 -4.44
N GLY A 851 -5.00 -42.17 -4.03
CA GLY A 851 -3.68 -41.64 -4.32
C GLY A 851 -3.30 -40.41 -3.49
N PRO A 852 -2.05 -39.94 -3.60
CA PRO A 852 -1.43 -39.04 -2.63
C PRO A 852 -2.00 -37.61 -2.65
N LYS A 853 -2.40 -37.08 -3.82
CA LYS A 853 -2.93 -35.71 -3.93
C LYS A 853 -4.28 -35.56 -3.22
N LEU A 854 -5.24 -36.45 -3.52
CA LEU A 854 -6.55 -36.46 -2.87
C LEU A 854 -6.44 -36.88 -1.40
N GLY A 855 -5.61 -37.89 -1.09
CA GLY A 855 -5.39 -38.33 0.28
C GLY A 855 -4.80 -37.23 1.18
N SER A 856 -4.00 -36.30 0.63
CA SER A 856 -3.52 -35.13 1.37
C SER A 856 -4.59 -34.06 1.56
N GLN A 857 -5.49 -33.87 0.58
CA GLN A 857 -6.59 -32.91 0.69
C GLN A 857 -7.66 -33.36 1.68
N ILE A 858 -7.88 -34.68 1.81
CA ILE A 858 -8.72 -35.23 2.89
C ILE A 858 -8.19 -34.80 4.26
N LEU A 859 -6.87 -34.91 4.48
CA LEU A 859 -6.27 -34.47 5.76
C LEU A 859 -6.44 -32.96 5.98
N THR A 860 -6.31 -32.13 4.93
CA THR A 860 -6.59 -30.69 5.01
C THR A 860 -8.05 -30.41 5.38
N LEU A 861 -8.99 -31.15 4.79
CA LEU A 861 -10.41 -31.04 5.10
C LEU A 861 -10.69 -31.41 6.57
N LEU A 862 -10.11 -32.51 7.07
CA LEU A 862 -10.28 -32.92 8.47
C LEU A 862 -9.69 -31.90 9.45
N LEU A 863 -8.62 -31.21 9.09
CA LEU A 863 -8.03 -30.12 9.90
C LEU A 863 -8.83 -28.81 9.87
N SER A 864 -9.80 -28.68 8.97
CA SER A 864 -10.58 -27.46 8.84
C SER A 864 -11.61 -27.28 9.97
N ARG A 865 -11.83 -28.30 10.81
CA ARG A 865 -12.79 -28.28 11.93
C ARG A 865 -12.27 -28.96 13.17
N THR A 866 -12.79 -28.51 14.31
CA THR A 866 -12.51 -29.09 15.63
C THR A 866 -12.88 -30.58 15.69
N GLU A 867 -14.12 -30.96 15.34
CA GLU A 867 -14.61 -32.35 15.45
C GLU A 867 -13.82 -33.33 14.58
N SER A 868 -13.67 -33.03 13.29
CA SER A 868 -12.90 -33.88 12.37
C SER A 868 -11.40 -33.90 12.68
N THR A 869 -10.88 -32.86 13.35
CA THR A 869 -9.49 -32.87 13.87
C THR A 869 -9.36 -33.84 15.04
N GLU A 870 -10.37 -33.95 15.90
CA GLU A 870 -10.39 -34.97 16.97
C GLU A 870 -10.43 -36.38 16.39
N ASP A 871 -11.28 -36.63 15.38
CA ASP A 871 -11.34 -37.91 14.65
C ASP A 871 -9.99 -38.26 14.01
N LEU A 872 -9.31 -37.28 13.41
CA LEU A 872 -7.97 -37.46 12.86
C LEU A 872 -6.95 -37.81 13.95
N LEU A 873 -7.01 -37.16 15.12
CA LEU A 873 -6.13 -37.50 16.25
C LEU A 873 -6.43 -38.88 16.85
N ASP A 874 -7.69 -39.32 16.83
CA ASP A 874 -8.10 -40.69 17.18
C ASP A 874 -7.49 -41.69 16.20
N ALA A 875 -7.66 -41.48 14.90
CA ALA A 875 -7.08 -42.32 13.85
C ALA A 875 -5.55 -42.39 13.94
N ILE A 876 -4.88 -41.29 14.32
CA ILE A 876 -3.44 -41.26 14.59
C ILE A 876 -3.09 -42.06 15.86
N ALA A 877 -3.86 -41.92 16.93
CA ALA A 877 -3.65 -42.66 18.17
C ALA A 877 -3.79 -44.18 17.95
N GLU A 878 -4.75 -44.59 17.14
CA GLU A 878 -4.99 -45.98 16.73
C GLU A 878 -4.00 -46.51 15.68
N GLY A 879 -3.24 -45.61 15.04
CA GLY A 879 -2.22 -45.95 14.04
C GLY A 879 -2.77 -46.17 12.63
N GLN A 880 -4.04 -45.82 12.39
CA GLN A 880 -4.66 -45.81 11.07
C GLN A 880 -4.05 -44.72 10.18
N VAL A 881 -3.68 -43.58 10.78
CA VAL A 881 -2.92 -42.50 10.14
C VAL A 881 -1.59 -42.33 10.87
N GLN A 882 -0.51 -42.08 10.15
CA GLN A 882 0.79 -41.78 10.76
C GLN A 882 1.01 -40.27 10.77
N PHE A 883 1.71 -39.69 11.76
CA PHE A 883 2.06 -38.26 11.70
C PHE A 883 2.86 -37.89 10.45
N ASN A 884 3.63 -38.85 9.91
CA ASN A 884 4.37 -38.68 8.67
C ASN A 884 3.47 -38.53 7.43
N ASP A 885 2.19 -38.87 7.54
CA ASP A 885 1.20 -38.67 6.49
C ASP A 885 0.77 -37.19 6.35
N LEU A 886 0.97 -36.39 7.40
CA LEU A 886 0.65 -34.96 7.41
C LEU A 886 1.81 -34.14 6.85
N GLN A 887 1.47 -33.11 6.07
CA GLN A 887 2.41 -32.08 5.63
C GLN A 887 2.88 -31.20 6.80
N LEU A 888 3.97 -30.46 6.62
CA LEU A 888 4.58 -29.68 7.72
C LEU A 888 3.68 -28.55 8.22
N ASP A 889 3.01 -27.85 7.29
CA ASP A 889 2.01 -26.83 7.60
C ASP A 889 0.82 -27.42 8.37
N GLN A 890 0.35 -28.61 7.97
CA GLN A 890 -0.72 -29.35 8.65
C GLN A 890 -0.34 -29.74 10.09
N ARG A 891 0.89 -30.21 10.31
CA ARG A 891 1.40 -30.50 11.67
C ARG A 891 1.52 -29.23 12.51
N GLN A 892 1.99 -28.15 11.91
CA GLN A 892 2.09 -26.86 12.59
C GLN A 892 0.71 -26.28 12.94
N ALA A 893 -0.29 -26.48 12.07
CA ALA A 893 -1.68 -26.11 12.34
C ALA A 893 -2.25 -26.89 13.54
N LEU A 894 -1.97 -28.20 13.65
CA LEU A 894 -2.35 -29.00 14.83
C LEU A 894 -1.70 -28.50 16.12
N LEU A 895 -0.41 -28.22 16.09
CA LEU A 895 0.33 -27.75 17.27
C LEU A 895 -0.08 -26.33 17.70
N ASN A 896 -0.57 -25.51 16.77
CA ASN A 896 -1.04 -24.15 17.03
C ASN A 896 -2.58 -24.05 17.01
N HIS A 897 -3.28 -25.18 17.16
CA HIS A 897 -4.74 -25.20 17.07
C HIS A 897 -5.37 -24.28 18.14
N PRO A 898 -6.42 -23.49 17.83
CA PRO A 898 -7.01 -22.53 18.77
C PRO A 898 -7.53 -23.20 20.06
N THR A 899 -8.06 -24.41 19.94
CA THR A 899 -8.43 -25.27 21.07
C THR A 899 -7.20 -25.89 21.75
N ALA A 900 -6.87 -25.41 22.95
CA ALA A 900 -5.69 -25.84 23.71
C ALA A 900 -5.64 -27.36 23.98
N ALA A 901 -6.80 -28.01 24.14
CA ALA A 901 -6.87 -29.46 24.37
C ALA A 901 -6.40 -30.26 23.14
N ILE A 902 -6.77 -29.83 21.93
CA ILE A 902 -6.36 -30.46 20.67
C ILE A 902 -4.86 -30.25 20.45
N ALA A 903 -4.36 -29.02 20.65
CA ALA A 903 -2.93 -28.71 20.52
C ALA A 903 -2.06 -29.56 21.47
N ALA A 904 -2.44 -29.64 22.76
CA ALA A 904 -1.73 -30.46 23.75
C ALA A 904 -1.80 -31.97 23.45
N ARG A 905 -2.95 -32.44 22.92
CA ARG A 905 -3.12 -33.83 22.51
C ARG A 905 -2.25 -34.17 21.30
N ALA A 906 -2.21 -33.28 20.30
CA ALA A 906 -1.34 -33.42 19.14
C ALA A 906 0.14 -33.47 19.56
N GLU A 907 0.57 -32.57 20.46
CA GLU A 907 1.93 -32.56 21.02
C GLU A 907 2.27 -33.90 21.71
N THR A 908 1.41 -34.38 22.61
CA THR A 908 1.60 -35.66 23.32
C THR A 908 1.68 -36.85 22.36
N LEU A 909 0.82 -36.89 21.34
CA LEU A 909 0.82 -37.94 20.33
C LEU A 909 2.08 -37.87 19.46
N MET A 910 2.56 -36.68 19.10
CA MET A 910 3.81 -36.51 18.36
C MET A 910 5.03 -36.94 19.18
N GLU A 911 5.08 -36.62 20.48
CA GLU A 911 6.13 -37.07 21.40
C GLU A 911 6.17 -38.60 21.52
N SER A 912 5.02 -39.21 21.82
CA SER A 912 4.91 -40.66 22.04
C SER A 912 5.20 -41.51 20.80
N ARG A 913 5.04 -40.93 19.60
CA ARG A 913 5.31 -41.59 18.30
C ARG A 913 6.65 -41.19 17.69
N GLY A 914 7.48 -40.39 18.40
CA GLY A 914 8.81 -40.00 17.93
C GLY A 914 8.83 -39.04 16.74
N ALA A 915 7.75 -38.28 16.54
CA ALA A 915 7.55 -37.33 15.44
C ALA A 915 7.77 -35.86 15.85
N MET A 916 8.25 -35.61 17.08
CA MET A 916 8.47 -34.26 17.58
C MET A 916 9.63 -33.57 16.85
N VAL A 917 9.41 -32.31 16.49
CA VAL A 917 10.45 -31.44 15.95
C VAL A 917 11.29 -30.90 17.10
N THR A 918 12.61 -30.98 17.03
CA THR A 918 13.52 -30.65 18.15
C THR A 918 13.27 -29.23 18.68
N SER A 919 12.98 -29.06 19.98
CA SER A 919 12.72 -27.76 20.60
C SER A 919 13.95 -26.82 20.67
N ASN A 920 15.15 -27.35 20.42
CA ASN A 920 16.39 -26.56 20.32
C ASN A 920 16.86 -26.48 18.85
N ARG A 921 16.34 -25.49 18.13
CA ARG A 921 16.64 -25.24 16.70
C ARG A 921 18.11 -24.98 16.43
N GLN A 922 18.83 -24.32 17.34
CA GLN A 922 20.26 -24.07 17.16
C GLN A 922 21.07 -25.37 17.13
N THR A 923 20.74 -26.34 18.00
CA THR A 923 21.39 -27.65 17.99
C THR A 923 21.13 -28.42 16.69
N LEU A 924 19.93 -28.27 16.12
CA LEU A 924 19.58 -28.86 14.83
C LEU A 924 20.41 -28.23 13.69
N VAL A 925 20.47 -26.90 13.63
CA VAL A 925 21.31 -26.17 12.66
C VAL A 925 22.75 -26.67 12.73
N ASP A 926 23.33 -26.79 13.93
CA ASP A 926 24.70 -27.27 14.13
C ASP A 926 24.90 -28.72 13.63
N GLN A 927 23.90 -29.59 13.81
CA GLN A 927 23.94 -31.00 13.36
C GLN A 927 23.79 -31.18 11.84
N TRP A 928 23.10 -30.25 11.19
CA TRP A 928 22.83 -30.28 9.75
C TRP A 928 23.82 -29.43 8.96
N MET A 929 24.56 -28.52 9.60
CA MET A 929 25.59 -27.71 8.96
C MET A 929 26.59 -28.52 8.11
N PRO A 930 27.04 -29.74 8.49
CA PRO A 930 27.91 -30.55 7.62
C PRO A 930 27.30 -30.96 6.27
N VAL A 931 25.98 -30.88 6.09
CA VAL A 931 25.28 -31.17 4.83
C VAL A 931 25.62 -30.17 3.73
N THR A 932 25.90 -28.92 4.10
CA THR A 932 26.22 -27.84 3.16
C THR A 932 27.50 -28.13 2.36
N LYS A 933 28.37 -28.97 2.93
CA LYS A 933 29.65 -29.41 2.34
C LYS A 933 29.53 -30.66 1.46
N GLN A 934 28.35 -31.25 1.35
CA GLN A 934 28.10 -32.42 0.50
C GLN A 934 27.75 -31.96 -0.92
N GLU A 935 28.26 -32.69 -1.91
CA GLU A 935 27.79 -32.56 -3.29
C GLU A 935 26.46 -33.28 -3.43
N GLY A 936 25.47 -32.60 -4.02
CA GLY A 936 24.13 -33.13 -4.22
C GLY A 936 23.77 -33.19 -5.70
N ASP A 937 22.87 -34.10 -6.04
CA ASP A 937 22.27 -34.25 -7.37
C ASP A 937 21.21 -33.17 -7.58
N VAL A 938 21.39 -32.41 -8.65
CA VAL A 938 20.56 -31.24 -8.91
C VAL A 938 19.22 -31.59 -9.54
N THR A 939 19.16 -32.68 -10.29
CA THR A 939 17.89 -33.19 -10.81
C THR A 939 16.98 -33.57 -9.64
N ASN A 940 17.56 -34.22 -8.63
CA ASN A 940 16.86 -34.51 -7.38
C ASN A 940 16.54 -33.23 -6.60
N GLY A 941 17.44 -32.25 -6.58
CA GLY A 941 17.19 -30.97 -5.93
C GLY A 941 16.05 -30.15 -6.54
N ILE A 942 15.87 -30.18 -7.87
CA ILE A 942 14.69 -29.61 -8.56
C ILE A 942 13.43 -30.30 -8.05
N ALA A 943 13.46 -31.63 -7.94
CA ALA A 943 12.35 -32.39 -7.41
C ALA A 943 12.05 -32.01 -5.96
N MET A 944 13.06 -31.78 -5.13
CA MET A 944 12.88 -31.31 -3.75
C MET A 944 12.27 -29.91 -3.67
N PHE A 945 12.74 -28.97 -4.50
CA PHE A 945 12.19 -27.61 -4.53
C PHE A 945 10.72 -27.61 -4.96
N LYS A 946 10.38 -28.32 -6.05
CA LYS A 946 9.00 -28.46 -6.53
C LYS A 946 8.10 -29.10 -5.48
N LYS A 947 8.64 -30.03 -4.69
CA LYS A 947 7.91 -30.77 -3.67
C LYS A 947 7.70 -29.96 -2.39
N HIS A 948 8.64 -29.13 -1.98
CA HIS A 948 8.66 -28.54 -0.63
C HIS A 948 8.63 -27.00 -0.58
N CYS A 949 9.07 -26.31 -1.63
CA CYS A 949 9.28 -24.86 -1.60
C CYS A 949 8.39 -24.11 -2.61
N ALA A 950 8.09 -24.71 -3.76
CA ALA A 950 7.33 -24.09 -4.85
C ALA A 950 5.90 -23.69 -4.47
N ALA A 951 5.33 -24.28 -3.41
CA ALA A 951 4.00 -23.93 -2.92
C ALA A 951 3.90 -22.47 -2.47
N CYS A 952 4.98 -21.91 -1.93
CA CYS A 952 5.02 -20.55 -1.41
C CYS A 952 6.05 -19.65 -2.11
N HIS A 953 7.04 -20.22 -2.80
CA HIS A 953 8.17 -19.48 -3.36
C HIS A 953 8.37 -19.75 -4.85
N ILE A 954 8.83 -18.75 -5.60
CA ILE A 954 9.19 -18.86 -7.02
C ILE A 954 10.68 -19.18 -7.21
N HIS A 955 11.07 -20.08 -8.14
CA HIS A 955 12.46 -20.26 -8.60
C HIS A 955 12.47 -20.61 -10.10
N GLY A 956 13.04 -19.72 -10.92
CA GLY A 956 12.87 -19.75 -12.37
C GLY A 956 11.41 -19.48 -12.73
N GLU A 957 10.79 -20.33 -13.54
CA GLU A 957 9.37 -20.24 -13.90
C GLU A 957 8.45 -21.07 -12.96
N THR A 958 8.98 -21.66 -11.89
CA THR A 958 8.24 -22.59 -11.03
C THR A 958 7.96 -22.00 -9.64
N GLY A 959 6.69 -21.87 -9.25
CA GLY A 959 6.26 -21.57 -7.87
C GLY A 959 5.09 -20.57 -7.75
N ASN A 960 4.80 -20.11 -6.52
CA ASN A 960 3.74 -19.13 -6.19
C ASN A 960 4.29 -17.92 -5.39
N GLU A 961 3.54 -16.81 -5.34
CA GLU A 961 3.93 -15.53 -4.70
C GLU A 961 3.27 -15.34 -3.31
N ILE A 962 3.58 -16.22 -2.36
CA ILE A 962 3.11 -16.14 -0.96
C ILE A 962 4.25 -15.71 -0.03
N GLY A 963 5.43 -16.31 -0.24
CA GLY A 963 6.69 -15.94 0.37
C GLY A 963 7.65 -15.33 -0.66
N PRO A 964 8.87 -14.94 -0.24
CA PRO A 964 9.85 -14.30 -1.12
C PRO A 964 10.25 -15.12 -2.37
N ASN A 965 10.59 -14.46 -3.48
CA ASN A 965 11.09 -15.12 -4.70
C ASN A 965 12.53 -15.65 -4.50
N LEU A 966 12.76 -16.92 -4.82
CA LEU A 966 14.00 -17.67 -4.66
C LEU A 966 14.78 -17.87 -5.99
N THR A 967 14.40 -17.21 -7.08
CA THR A 967 15.18 -17.22 -8.34
C THR A 967 16.51 -16.51 -8.11
N GLY A 968 17.64 -17.16 -8.47
CA GLY A 968 18.98 -16.59 -8.24
C GLY A 968 19.62 -16.92 -6.89
N MET A 969 19.05 -17.85 -6.12
CA MET A 969 19.63 -18.32 -4.83
C MET A 969 21.03 -18.96 -4.95
N SER A 970 21.56 -19.15 -6.16
CA SER A 970 22.90 -19.69 -6.40
C SER A 970 24.05 -18.79 -5.94
N VAL A 971 23.73 -17.55 -5.54
CA VAL A 971 24.67 -16.58 -4.94
C VAL A 971 24.78 -16.68 -3.42
N HIS A 972 23.81 -17.31 -2.74
CA HIS A 972 23.86 -17.51 -1.29
C HIS A 972 24.64 -18.80 -0.94
N PRO A 973 25.49 -18.78 0.11
CA PRO A 973 26.15 -19.99 0.57
C PRO A 973 25.10 -20.98 1.10
N LYS A 974 25.32 -22.27 0.85
CA LYS A 974 24.41 -23.35 1.26
C LYS A 974 24.11 -23.33 2.77
N GLU A 975 25.03 -22.83 3.58
CA GLU A 975 24.90 -22.62 5.03
C GLU A 975 23.77 -21.67 5.41
N GLU A 976 23.64 -20.56 4.70
CA GLU A 976 22.63 -19.54 4.98
C GLU A 976 21.24 -20.04 4.57
N ILE A 977 21.14 -20.66 3.39
CA ILE A 977 19.91 -21.29 2.89
C ILE A 977 19.44 -22.36 3.87
N LEU A 978 20.35 -23.18 4.38
CA LEU A 978 20.03 -24.23 5.34
C LEU A 978 19.45 -23.67 6.65
N ILE A 979 19.98 -22.55 7.17
CA ILE A 979 19.45 -21.93 8.40
C ILE A 979 18.02 -21.46 8.19
N ASN A 980 17.74 -20.78 7.08
CA ASN A 980 16.40 -20.27 6.78
C ASN A 980 15.38 -21.40 6.55
N VAL A 981 15.83 -22.53 5.99
CA VAL A 981 14.99 -23.73 5.83
C VAL A 981 14.72 -24.44 7.16
N LEU A 982 15.71 -24.51 8.07
CA LEU A 982 15.57 -25.25 9.34
C LEU A 982 14.92 -24.43 10.47
N ASP A 983 15.01 -23.10 10.43
CA ASP A 983 14.56 -22.19 11.48
C ASP A 983 13.92 -20.90 10.92
N PRO A 984 12.80 -21.00 10.18
CA PRO A 984 12.16 -19.86 9.53
C PRO A 984 11.54 -18.85 10.50
N SER A 985 11.34 -19.21 11.78
CA SER A 985 10.82 -18.31 12.82
C SER A 985 11.90 -17.45 13.49
N ARG A 986 13.18 -17.60 13.11
CA ARG A 986 14.32 -16.90 13.75
C ARG A 986 14.25 -15.37 13.63
N SER A 987 13.61 -14.85 12.58
CA SER A 987 13.39 -13.42 12.36
C SER A 987 12.10 -13.22 11.56
N VAL A 988 11.00 -12.88 12.24
CA VAL A 988 9.68 -12.71 11.60
C VAL A 988 9.24 -11.25 11.74
N GLU A 989 9.15 -10.53 10.61
CA GLU A 989 8.55 -9.20 10.59
C GLU A 989 7.06 -9.29 10.98
N ASN A 990 6.52 -8.25 11.61
CA ASN A 990 5.13 -8.26 12.11
C ASN A 990 4.08 -8.59 11.04
N ASN A 991 4.39 -8.36 9.76
CA ASN A 991 3.50 -8.61 8.63
C ASN A 991 3.43 -10.09 8.20
N PHE A 992 4.39 -10.93 8.62
CA PHE A 992 4.44 -12.37 8.29
C PHE A 992 4.04 -13.29 9.45
N ARG A 993 3.48 -12.72 10.53
CA ARG A 993 2.97 -13.50 11.68
C ARG A 993 1.66 -14.19 11.36
N THR A 994 1.54 -15.43 11.81
CA THR A 994 0.32 -16.22 11.66
C THR A 994 -0.74 -15.86 12.71
N TYR A 995 -1.98 -15.78 12.28
CA TYR A 995 -3.19 -15.66 13.08
C TYR A 995 -4.02 -16.93 12.94
N GLN A 996 -4.62 -17.36 14.04
CA GLN A 996 -5.55 -18.48 14.12
C GLN A 996 -6.91 -17.97 14.54
N ILE A 997 -7.95 -18.33 13.78
CA ILE A 997 -9.33 -17.96 14.01
C ILE A 997 -10.15 -19.24 14.15
N LEU A 998 -10.81 -19.41 15.29
CA LEU A 998 -11.90 -20.36 15.47
C LEU A 998 -13.20 -19.61 15.21
N THR A 999 -13.98 -20.06 14.22
CA THR A 999 -15.31 -19.50 13.98
C THR A 999 -16.35 -20.14 14.88
N VAL A 1000 -17.47 -19.45 15.10
CA VAL A 1000 -18.63 -20.01 15.81
C VAL A 1000 -19.18 -21.29 15.16
N ASP A 1001 -18.83 -21.55 13.89
CA ASP A 1001 -19.15 -22.78 13.19
C ASP A 1001 -18.20 -23.95 13.46
N GLY A 1002 -17.23 -23.76 14.35
CA GLY A 1002 -16.18 -24.74 14.65
C GLY A 1002 -15.13 -24.85 13.55
N ASN A 1003 -15.14 -23.96 12.54
CA ASN A 1003 -14.12 -23.93 11.50
C ASN A 1003 -12.85 -23.26 12.04
N VAL A 1004 -11.70 -23.79 11.64
CA VAL A 1004 -10.39 -23.26 12.02
C VAL A 1004 -9.73 -22.66 10.79
N LEU A 1005 -9.38 -21.37 10.89
CA LEU A 1005 -8.70 -20.63 9.83
C LEU A 1005 -7.32 -20.19 10.32
N SER A 1006 -6.31 -20.40 9.49
CA SER A 1006 -4.92 -20.04 9.75
C SER A 1006 -4.38 -19.18 8.62
N GLY A 1007 -3.81 -18.01 8.92
CA GLY A 1007 -3.25 -17.14 7.89
C GLY A 1007 -2.58 -15.88 8.42
N MET A 1008 -1.99 -15.08 7.55
CA MET A 1008 -1.43 -13.76 7.88
C MET A 1008 -2.52 -12.70 7.81
N LEU A 1009 -2.52 -11.73 8.73
CA LEU A 1009 -3.53 -10.65 8.73
C LEU A 1009 -3.23 -9.65 7.59
N ALA A 1010 -4.16 -9.53 6.64
CA ALA A 1010 -4.09 -8.60 5.51
C ALA A 1010 -4.87 -7.30 5.74
N GLY A 1011 -5.85 -7.29 6.65
CA GLY A 1011 -6.63 -6.10 6.98
C GLY A 1011 -7.57 -6.31 8.17
N GLU A 1012 -8.02 -5.23 8.79
CA GLU A 1012 -8.92 -5.25 9.95
C GLU A 1012 -9.83 -4.02 9.94
N SER A 1013 -11.10 -4.22 10.30
CA SER A 1013 -12.08 -3.16 10.57
C SER A 1013 -12.72 -3.34 11.95
N ALA A 1014 -13.66 -2.46 12.29
CA ALA A 1014 -14.47 -2.60 13.50
C ALA A 1014 -15.28 -3.91 13.52
N ASN A 1015 -15.61 -4.45 12.33
CA ASN A 1015 -16.52 -5.58 12.17
C ASN A 1015 -15.90 -6.81 11.50
N SER A 1016 -14.67 -6.75 10.98
CA SER A 1016 -14.06 -7.89 10.28
C SER A 1016 -12.53 -7.95 10.34
N LEU A 1017 -12.01 -9.12 9.95
CA LEU A 1017 -10.59 -9.41 9.71
C LEU A 1017 -10.43 -9.99 8.31
N ARG A 1018 -9.41 -9.56 7.56
CA ARG A 1018 -8.95 -10.23 6.34
C ARG A 1018 -7.67 -11.00 6.63
N ILE A 1019 -7.62 -12.28 6.25
CA ILE A 1019 -6.44 -13.14 6.39
C ILE A 1019 -6.02 -13.75 5.04
N ILE A 1020 -4.73 -13.97 4.82
CA ILE A 1020 -4.17 -14.73 3.69
C ILE A 1020 -3.67 -16.08 4.20
N ASP A 1021 -4.24 -17.18 3.70
CA ASP A 1021 -3.85 -18.53 4.14
C ASP A 1021 -2.58 -19.06 3.44
N THR A 1022 -2.13 -20.26 3.82
CA THR A 1022 -0.93 -20.92 3.25
C THR A 1022 -1.07 -21.29 1.76
N GLN A 1023 -2.27 -21.18 1.20
CA GLN A 1023 -2.54 -21.38 -0.22
C GLN A 1023 -2.58 -20.05 -0.99
N GLY A 1024 -2.34 -18.92 -0.31
CA GLY A 1024 -2.37 -17.59 -0.91
C GLY A 1024 -3.78 -17.05 -1.13
N LYS A 1025 -4.79 -17.66 -0.48
CA LYS A 1025 -6.18 -17.20 -0.60
C LYS A 1025 -6.52 -16.23 0.51
N GLU A 1026 -7.10 -15.10 0.12
CA GLU A 1026 -7.70 -14.15 1.05
C GLU A 1026 -9.04 -14.66 1.57
N LYS A 1027 -9.26 -14.52 2.88
CA LYS A 1027 -10.54 -14.79 3.55
C LYS A 1027 -10.92 -13.60 4.41
N LEU A 1028 -12.14 -13.11 4.21
CA LEU A 1028 -12.79 -12.16 5.10
C LEU A 1028 -13.54 -12.96 6.19
N VAL A 1029 -13.34 -12.59 7.45
CA VAL A 1029 -14.04 -13.18 8.59
C VAL A 1029 -14.66 -12.04 9.40
N LEU A 1030 -15.98 -12.06 9.55
CA LEU A 1030 -16.65 -11.08 10.40
C LEU A 1030 -16.37 -11.39 11.87
N ARG A 1031 -16.21 -10.35 12.68
CA ARG A 1031 -15.91 -10.48 14.11
C ARG A 1031 -17.00 -11.20 14.89
N GLU A 1032 -18.26 -11.08 14.47
CA GLU A 1032 -19.37 -11.82 15.08
C GLU A 1032 -19.31 -13.32 14.81
N ASP A 1033 -18.65 -13.72 13.72
CA ASP A 1033 -18.45 -15.13 13.38
C ASP A 1033 -17.21 -15.72 14.08
N ILE A 1034 -16.43 -14.90 14.82
CA ILE A 1034 -15.21 -15.33 15.52
C ILE A 1034 -15.55 -15.73 16.96
N GLU A 1035 -15.35 -17.01 17.28
CA GLU A 1035 -15.38 -17.52 18.65
C GLU A 1035 -14.06 -17.22 19.38
N GLN A 1036 -12.93 -17.43 18.70
CA GLN A 1036 -11.59 -17.19 19.26
C GLN A 1036 -10.63 -16.67 18.19
N LEU A 1037 -9.84 -15.66 18.55
CA LEU A 1037 -8.72 -15.15 17.75
C LEU A 1037 -7.43 -15.24 18.57
N SER A 1038 -6.38 -15.82 17.98
CA SER A 1038 -5.05 -15.85 18.60
C SER A 1038 -3.96 -15.54 17.58
N SER A 1039 -2.97 -14.74 17.98
CA SER A 1039 -1.78 -14.46 17.17
C SER A 1039 -0.61 -15.34 17.63
N SER A 1040 0.16 -15.83 16.67
CA SER A 1040 1.37 -16.62 16.89
C SER A 1040 2.62 -15.76 16.65
N PRO A 1041 3.69 -15.91 17.46
CA PRO A 1041 4.98 -15.30 17.16
C PRO A 1041 5.74 -16.01 16.03
N LYS A 1042 5.21 -17.11 15.48
CA LYS A 1042 5.85 -17.93 14.44
C LYS A 1042 5.55 -17.42 13.02
N SER A 1043 6.40 -17.82 12.07
CA SER A 1043 6.22 -17.56 10.64
C SER A 1043 5.09 -18.42 10.04
N LEU A 1044 4.51 -17.96 8.92
CA LEU A 1044 3.66 -18.80 8.05
C LEU A 1044 4.46 -19.94 7.38
N MET A 1045 5.78 -19.81 7.22
CA MET A 1045 6.64 -20.87 6.70
C MET A 1045 6.77 -22.03 7.72
N PRO A 1046 6.52 -23.29 7.32
CA PRO A 1046 6.56 -24.42 8.25
C PRO A 1046 7.94 -24.73 8.81
N GLU A 1047 7.99 -25.24 10.04
CA GLU A 1047 9.19 -25.81 10.63
C GLU A 1047 9.19 -27.34 10.50
N GLY A 1048 10.37 -27.98 10.43
CA GLY A 1048 10.47 -29.45 10.45
C GLY A 1048 10.96 -30.11 9.16
N PHE A 1049 11.51 -29.36 8.20
CA PHE A 1049 12.04 -29.89 6.93
C PHE A 1049 13.13 -30.97 7.12
N GLU A 1050 13.84 -30.98 8.25
CA GLU A 1050 14.79 -32.02 8.65
C GLU A 1050 14.18 -33.41 8.81
N SER A 1051 12.87 -33.48 9.01
CA SER A 1051 12.13 -34.73 9.20
C SER A 1051 11.55 -35.27 7.87
N SER A 1052 11.38 -34.40 6.88
CA SER A 1052 10.80 -34.73 5.57
C SER A 1052 11.83 -34.90 4.46
N MET A 1053 13.09 -34.55 4.71
CA MET A 1053 14.20 -34.66 3.77
C MET A 1053 15.37 -35.37 4.43
N SER A 1054 15.98 -36.32 3.75
CA SER A 1054 17.27 -36.89 4.16
C SER A 1054 18.39 -35.84 4.03
N LYS A 1055 19.52 -36.07 4.71
CA LYS A 1055 20.72 -35.23 4.53
C LYS A 1055 21.18 -35.17 3.07
N ALA A 1056 21.01 -36.26 2.32
CA ALA A 1056 21.32 -36.30 0.90
C ALA A 1056 20.34 -35.45 0.08
N GLU A 1057 19.02 -35.60 0.30
CA GLU A 1057 18.01 -34.78 -0.39
C GLU A 1057 18.12 -33.29 -0.05
N MET A 1058 18.51 -32.96 1.18
CA MET A 1058 18.83 -31.58 1.57
C MET A 1058 20.08 -31.08 0.85
N ALA A 1059 21.13 -31.90 0.73
CA ALA A 1059 22.30 -31.56 -0.08
C ALA A 1059 21.95 -31.39 -1.56
N ASP A 1060 21.05 -32.21 -2.10
CA ASP A 1060 20.51 -32.16 -3.46
C ASP A 1060 19.74 -30.85 -3.67
N LEU A 1061 18.81 -30.49 -2.78
CA LEU A 1061 18.08 -29.21 -2.80
C LEU A 1061 19.04 -28.02 -2.75
N LEU A 1062 19.96 -28.03 -1.79
CA LEU A 1062 20.98 -26.98 -1.64
C LEU A 1062 21.90 -26.92 -2.88
N SER A 1063 22.15 -28.04 -3.54
CA SER A 1063 22.95 -28.10 -4.77
C SER A 1063 22.17 -27.64 -5.99
N PHE A 1064 20.87 -27.92 -6.08
CA PHE A 1064 20.01 -27.40 -7.14
C PHE A 1064 19.87 -25.90 -7.04
N LEU A 1065 19.55 -25.42 -5.84
CA LEU A 1065 19.52 -23.99 -5.55
C LEU A 1065 20.90 -23.34 -5.80
N ALA A 1066 21.95 -24.13 -6.09
CA ALA A 1066 23.33 -23.73 -6.39
C ALA A 1066 24.01 -24.27 -7.71
N LYS A 1067 23.36 -24.92 -8.71
CA LYS A 1067 23.99 -25.59 -9.93
C LYS A 1067 24.34 -24.69 -11.15
N ARG A 1068 25.27 -25.15 -12.04
CA ARG A 1068 25.72 -24.61 -13.36
C ARG A 1068 25.64 -25.63 -14.58
N ASP A 1069 25.48 -25.24 -15.88
CA ASP A 1069 25.17 -26.06 -17.13
C ASP A 1069 26.30 -26.20 -18.24
N GLU A 1070 26.21 -27.07 -19.29
CA GLU A 1070 27.23 -27.37 -20.38
C GLU A 1070 27.55 -26.19 -21.32
N HIS A 1071 26.49 -25.64 -21.93
CA HIS A 1071 26.53 -24.29 -22.44
C HIS A 1071 25.82 -23.48 -21.38
N ALA A 1072 26.57 -22.74 -20.59
CA ALA A 1072 26.00 -21.89 -19.58
C ALA A 1072 25.93 -20.47 -20.15
N PRO A 1073 24.73 -19.94 -20.43
CA PRO A 1073 24.56 -18.51 -20.51
C PRO A 1073 25.09 -17.91 -19.21
N LEU A 1074 26.04 -16.99 -19.32
CA LEU A 1074 26.48 -16.23 -18.18
C LEU A 1074 25.58 -15.02 -18.09
N SER A 1075 24.90 -14.87 -16.95
CA SER A 1075 24.11 -13.67 -16.73
C SER A 1075 25.05 -12.48 -16.75
N ILE A 1076 24.82 -11.57 -17.69
CA ILE A 1076 25.52 -10.29 -17.74
C ILE A 1076 24.84 -9.24 -16.86
N SER A 1077 23.76 -9.57 -16.14
CA SER A 1077 22.93 -8.60 -15.41
C SER A 1077 23.70 -7.76 -14.40
N SER A 1078 24.71 -8.33 -13.73
CA SER A 1078 25.57 -7.64 -12.77
C SER A 1078 26.65 -6.77 -13.41
N VAL A 1079 26.89 -6.92 -14.71
CA VAL A 1079 27.96 -6.24 -15.44
C VAL A 1079 27.47 -5.48 -16.68
N ALA A 1080 26.19 -5.57 -17.00
CA ALA A 1080 25.55 -4.85 -18.08
C ALA A 1080 25.51 -3.37 -17.73
N THR A 1081 25.86 -2.53 -18.68
CA THR A 1081 26.08 -1.09 -18.46
C THR A 1081 25.13 -0.23 -19.29
N ILE A 1082 24.34 -0.85 -20.16
CA ILE A 1082 23.39 -0.19 -21.05
C ILE A 1082 22.05 -0.94 -20.99
N ASN A 1083 20.96 -0.18 -20.84
CA ASN A 1083 19.60 -0.69 -21.01
C ASN A 1083 19.17 -0.46 -22.47
N SER A 1084 18.69 -1.52 -23.13
CA SER A 1084 18.28 -1.53 -24.54
C SER A 1084 17.18 -0.50 -24.86
N ASN A 1085 16.24 -0.29 -23.94
CA ASN A 1085 15.09 0.59 -24.08
C ASN A 1085 15.42 2.06 -23.73
N LYS A 1086 16.41 2.31 -22.87
CA LYS A 1086 17.01 3.64 -22.65
C LYS A 1086 18.02 4.03 -23.74
N GLY A 1087 18.59 3.06 -24.45
CA GLY A 1087 19.61 3.25 -25.49
C GLY A 1087 21.00 3.53 -24.94
N LEU A 1088 21.97 3.69 -25.86
CA LEU A 1088 23.35 4.04 -25.50
C LEU A 1088 23.38 5.27 -24.60
N PRO A 1089 24.27 5.37 -23.60
CA PRO A 1089 24.45 6.60 -22.86
C PRO A 1089 24.91 7.70 -23.82
N GLY A 1090 24.02 8.64 -24.10
CA GLY A 1090 24.36 9.83 -24.86
C GLY A 1090 25.04 10.87 -23.97
N PHE A 1091 25.57 11.91 -24.60
CA PHE A 1091 26.31 12.94 -23.87
C PHE A 1091 25.40 13.65 -22.86
N ARG A 1092 25.81 13.67 -21.58
CA ARG A 1092 25.13 14.32 -20.45
C ARG A 1092 23.73 13.75 -20.16
N GLY A 1093 23.61 12.42 -20.09
CA GLY A 1093 22.37 11.75 -19.66
C GLY A 1093 21.23 11.75 -20.69
N ARG A 1094 21.50 12.10 -21.96
CA ARG A 1094 20.51 11.89 -23.03
C ARG A 1094 20.54 10.45 -23.50
N SER A 1095 19.38 9.83 -23.69
CA SER A 1095 19.27 8.54 -24.38
C SER A 1095 19.82 8.63 -25.82
N GLY A 1096 20.85 7.84 -26.11
CA GLY A 1096 21.36 7.60 -27.46
C GLY A 1096 20.50 6.57 -28.20
N ASP A 1097 21.06 5.95 -29.24
CA ASP A 1097 20.32 4.97 -30.05
C ASP A 1097 19.81 3.82 -29.18
N LYS A 1098 18.51 3.56 -29.25
CA LYS A 1098 17.86 2.42 -28.60
C LYS A 1098 18.17 1.11 -29.34
N LEU A 1099 18.25 0.02 -28.57
CA LEU A 1099 18.67 -1.31 -29.01
C LEU A 1099 17.66 -2.37 -28.52
N GLU A 1100 16.37 -2.03 -28.56
CA GLU A 1100 15.25 -2.90 -28.12
C GLU A 1100 15.23 -4.19 -28.95
N LEU A 1101 15.12 -5.34 -28.27
CA LEU A 1101 15.09 -6.66 -28.91
C LEU A 1101 13.64 -7.10 -29.12
N ASP A 1102 13.38 -7.87 -30.18
CA ASP A 1102 12.04 -8.36 -30.52
C ASP A 1102 11.51 -9.40 -29.52
N SER A 1103 12.41 -10.05 -28.78
CA SER A 1103 12.09 -11.00 -27.71
C SER A 1103 13.21 -11.04 -26.66
N TYR A 1104 12.84 -11.35 -25.43
CA TYR A 1104 13.73 -11.51 -24.28
C TYR A 1104 13.59 -12.93 -23.70
N GLY A 1105 14.55 -13.35 -22.89
CA GLY A 1105 14.67 -14.71 -22.40
C GLY A 1105 15.65 -15.54 -23.24
N ARG A 1106 15.46 -16.86 -23.25
CA ARG A 1106 16.39 -17.79 -23.89
C ARG A 1106 16.22 -17.78 -25.41
N VAL A 1107 17.30 -17.47 -26.13
CA VAL A 1107 17.37 -17.55 -27.60
C VAL A 1107 18.47 -18.50 -28.04
N GLU A 1108 18.36 -19.04 -29.25
CA GLU A 1108 19.33 -19.98 -29.80
C GLU A 1108 19.91 -19.43 -31.10
N VAL A 1109 21.24 -19.30 -31.17
CA VAL A 1109 21.97 -18.83 -32.36
C VAL A 1109 23.07 -19.83 -32.67
N GLU A 1110 23.09 -20.36 -33.89
CA GLU A 1110 24.05 -21.43 -34.31
C GLU A 1110 24.06 -22.65 -33.37
N SER A 1111 22.88 -23.02 -32.84
CA SER A 1111 22.69 -24.08 -31.83
C SER A 1111 23.28 -23.79 -30.43
N ILE A 1112 23.62 -22.54 -30.13
CA ILE A 1112 24.15 -22.10 -28.83
C ILE A 1112 23.07 -21.32 -28.08
N PRO A 1113 22.73 -21.71 -26.83
CA PRO A 1113 21.75 -20.97 -26.04
C PRO A 1113 22.37 -19.69 -25.49
N PHE A 1114 21.67 -18.57 -25.66
CA PHE A 1114 21.97 -17.28 -25.04
C PHE A 1114 20.79 -16.84 -24.18
N GLU A 1115 21.06 -16.11 -23.12
CA GLU A 1115 20.04 -15.47 -22.29
C GLU A 1115 20.04 -13.97 -22.57
N LEU A 1116 19.00 -13.50 -23.28
CA LEU A 1116 18.77 -12.07 -23.50
C LEU A 1116 17.96 -11.53 -22.32
N ILE A 1117 18.57 -10.66 -21.53
CA ILE A 1117 17.93 -10.13 -20.32
C ILE A 1117 16.81 -9.18 -20.72
N ASP A 1118 15.59 -9.44 -20.24
CA ASP A 1118 14.47 -8.52 -20.36
C ASP A 1118 14.81 -7.24 -19.58
N PRO A 1119 14.88 -6.07 -20.23
CA PRO A 1119 15.16 -4.81 -19.55
C PRO A 1119 14.03 -4.39 -18.57
N GLN A 1120 12.95 -5.18 -18.50
CA GLN A 1120 11.75 -5.01 -17.67
C GLN A 1120 11.20 -3.59 -17.81
N GLY A 1121 11.00 -3.19 -19.07
CA GLY A 1121 10.88 -1.78 -19.46
C GLY A 1121 12.25 -1.11 -19.41
N ASP A 1122 12.47 -0.20 -18.46
CA ASP A 1122 13.71 0.59 -18.34
C ASP A 1122 14.48 0.28 -17.03
N ARG A 1123 14.15 -0.83 -16.36
CA ARG A 1123 14.51 -1.09 -14.95
C ARG A 1123 15.91 -1.66 -14.77
N ILE A 1124 16.39 -2.48 -15.71
CA ILE A 1124 17.71 -3.12 -15.61
C ILE A 1124 18.52 -2.96 -16.90
N ALA A 1125 19.84 -2.79 -16.78
CA ALA A 1125 20.73 -2.85 -17.93
C ALA A 1125 20.81 -4.30 -18.44
N ASN A 1126 20.86 -4.47 -19.76
CA ASN A 1126 20.85 -5.77 -20.42
C ASN A 1126 21.86 -5.88 -21.58
N ILE A 1127 22.72 -4.86 -21.75
CA ILE A 1127 23.81 -4.85 -22.73
C ILE A 1127 25.08 -4.36 -22.02
N ILE A 1128 26.20 -5.06 -22.20
CA ILE A 1128 27.52 -4.57 -21.82
C ILE A 1128 28.00 -3.61 -22.92
N GLY A 1129 28.20 -2.35 -22.56
CA GLY A 1129 28.96 -1.38 -23.32
C GLY A 1129 30.22 -0.93 -22.56
N LEU A 1130 31.35 -0.83 -23.27
CA LEU A 1130 32.60 -0.31 -22.70
C LEU A 1130 32.87 1.12 -23.16
N GLN A 1131 33.62 1.87 -22.37
CA GLN A 1131 33.79 3.30 -22.61
C GLN A 1131 34.42 3.67 -23.96
N SER A 1132 34.19 4.89 -24.42
CA SER A 1132 35.00 5.46 -25.50
C SER A 1132 36.36 5.91 -24.98
N SER A 1133 37.45 5.53 -25.66
CA SER A 1133 38.82 5.97 -25.32
C SER A 1133 39.10 7.44 -25.71
N SER A 1134 38.06 8.26 -25.96
CA SER A 1134 38.18 9.65 -26.39
C SER A 1134 38.35 10.61 -25.20
N PRO A 1135 39.50 11.30 -25.05
CA PRO A 1135 39.74 12.22 -23.94
C PRO A 1135 38.89 13.50 -24.00
N ARG A 1136 38.20 13.76 -25.12
CA ARG A 1136 37.31 14.92 -25.27
C ARG A 1136 35.85 14.61 -24.94
N ARG A 1137 35.49 13.33 -24.80
CA ARG A 1137 34.11 12.84 -24.73
C ARG A 1137 34.04 11.54 -23.91
N PRO A 1138 34.38 11.57 -22.62
CA PRO A 1138 34.31 10.38 -21.77
C PRO A 1138 32.85 9.94 -21.65
N SER A 1139 32.59 8.66 -21.89
CA SER A 1139 31.32 8.03 -21.54
C SER A 1139 31.38 7.56 -20.08
N THR A 1140 30.22 7.47 -19.41
CA THR A 1140 30.10 6.91 -18.05
C THR A 1140 30.22 5.38 -17.99
N LEU A 1141 30.42 4.74 -19.15
CA LEU A 1141 30.65 3.31 -19.24
C LEU A 1141 32.03 2.94 -18.66
N PRO A 1142 32.25 1.69 -18.24
CA PRO A 1142 33.52 1.26 -17.66
C PRO A 1142 34.61 0.95 -18.70
N GLU A 1143 35.88 0.98 -18.27
CA GLU A 1143 37.05 0.55 -19.05
C GLU A 1143 37.13 -0.96 -19.22
N SER A 1144 36.74 -1.71 -18.20
CA SER A 1144 36.57 -3.14 -18.30
C SER A 1144 35.40 -3.61 -17.47
N VAL A 1145 34.82 -4.74 -17.86
CA VAL A 1145 33.89 -5.50 -17.03
C VAL A 1145 34.37 -6.93 -16.90
N ASN A 1146 34.09 -7.53 -15.75
CA ASN A 1146 34.55 -8.87 -15.41
C ASN A 1146 33.35 -9.77 -15.17
N ILE A 1147 33.24 -10.85 -15.93
CA ILE A 1147 32.30 -11.92 -15.66
C ILE A 1147 33.06 -13.04 -14.98
N ASP A 1148 32.68 -13.36 -13.75
CA ASP A 1148 33.22 -14.52 -13.05
C ASP A 1148 32.74 -15.79 -13.75
N CYS A 1149 33.68 -16.68 -14.05
CA CYS A 1149 33.40 -17.94 -14.70
C CYS A 1149 34.32 -18.99 -14.11
N SER A 1150 33.80 -20.11 -13.64
CA SER A 1150 34.60 -21.21 -13.08
C SER A 1150 34.47 -22.45 -13.93
N GLY A 1151 35.59 -23.02 -14.36
CA GLY A 1151 35.63 -24.34 -14.98
C GLY A 1151 36.52 -24.38 -16.21
N LYS A 1152 36.72 -25.59 -16.77
CA LYS A 1152 37.47 -25.77 -18.00
C LYS A 1152 36.59 -25.38 -19.18
N VAL A 1153 36.92 -24.27 -19.84
CA VAL A 1153 36.13 -23.70 -20.94
C VAL A 1153 36.91 -23.90 -22.24
N GLN A 1154 36.27 -24.45 -23.26
CA GLN A 1154 36.88 -24.60 -24.58
C GLN A 1154 36.63 -23.38 -25.49
N ALA A 1155 35.52 -22.66 -25.29
CA ALA A 1155 35.25 -21.43 -26.00
C ALA A 1155 34.23 -20.53 -25.30
N ILE A 1156 34.22 -19.26 -25.71
CA ILE A 1156 33.24 -18.26 -25.30
C ILE A 1156 32.50 -17.79 -26.55
N HIS A 1157 31.19 -17.86 -26.49
CA HIS A 1157 30.29 -17.43 -27.55
C HIS A 1157 29.70 -16.08 -27.17
N LEU A 1158 29.69 -15.13 -28.10
CA LEU A 1158 29.22 -13.77 -27.85
C LEU A 1158 28.15 -13.38 -28.87
N LEU A 1159 27.01 -12.89 -28.37
CA LEU A 1159 26.15 -12.01 -29.14
C LEU A 1159 26.63 -10.58 -28.90
N GLY A 1160 27.25 -9.99 -29.91
CA GLY A 1160 27.95 -8.71 -29.85
C GLY A 1160 28.52 -8.36 -31.21
N GLY A 1161 29.83 -8.08 -31.30
CA GLY A 1161 30.49 -7.82 -32.58
C GLY A 1161 30.05 -6.53 -33.26
N VAL A 1162 29.44 -5.62 -32.50
CA VAL A 1162 28.98 -4.32 -32.97
C VAL A 1162 29.38 -3.22 -32.01
N ALA A 1163 29.51 -1.99 -32.51
CA ALA A 1163 29.92 -0.86 -31.70
C ALA A 1163 29.36 0.46 -32.21
N TRP A 1164 29.19 1.43 -31.31
CA TRP A 1164 28.96 2.81 -31.71
C TRP A 1164 30.21 3.40 -32.33
N ALA A 1165 30.02 4.15 -33.41
CA ALA A 1165 31.07 4.82 -34.16
C ALA A 1165 32.13 3.85 -34.74
N ALA A 1166 31.78 2.64 -35.14
CA ALA A 1166 32.70 1.68 -35.75
C ALA A 1166 32.79 1.78 -37.29
N TYR A 1167 33.47 0.82 -37.93
CA TYR A 1167 33.51 0.65 -39.39
C TYR A 1167 32.07 0.69 -39.98
N PRO A 1168 31.84 1.36 -41.13
CA PRO A 1168 32.82 1.96 -42.05
C PRO A 1168 33.20 3.41 -41.72
N ARG A 1169 32.60 4.00 -40.68
CA ARG A 1169 32.79 5.42 -40.33
C ARG A 1169 34.24 5.71 -39.95
N PHE A 1170 34.92 4.75 -39.35
CA PHE A 1170 36.34 4.79 -39.04
C PHE A 1170 36.96 3.46 -39.46
N LYS A 1171 37.97 3.53 -40.33
CA LYS A 1171 38.48 2.40 -41.10
C LYS A 1171 39.81 1.86 -40.61
N ASP A 1172 40.32 2.39 -39.50
CA ASP A 1172 41.57 1.94 -38.93
C ASP A 1172 41.32 0.60 -38.22
N GLU A 1173 42.03 -0.46 -38.64
CA GLU A 1173 41.99 -1.81 -38.04
C GLU A 1173 42.57 -1.79 -36.63
N THR A 1174 41.85 -1.15 -35.73
CA THR A 1174 42.24 -0.88 -34.35
C THR A 1174 41.44 -1.78 -33.42
N THR A 1175 42.05 -2.15 -32.31
CA THR A 1175 41.43 -3.02 -31.31
C THR A 1175 40.36 -2.23 -30.56
N SER A 1176 39.10 -2.64 -30.71
CA SER A 1176 37.95 -2.01 -30.05
C SER A 1176 37.73 -2.59 -28.67
N MET A 1177 37.87 -3.91 -28.51
CA MET A 1177 37.69 -4.64 -27.26
C MET A 1177 38.66 -5.82 -27.21
N ILE A 1178 39.17 -6.14 -26.03
CA ILE A 1178 40.00 -7.31 -25.75
C ILE A 1178 39.18 -8.22 -24.84
N VAL A 1179 38.99 -9.47 -25.25
CA VAL A 1179 38.41 -10.51 -24.40
C VAL A 1179 39.59 -11.22 -23.73
N ARG A 1180 39.86 -10.89 -22.47
CA ARG A 1180 40.95 -11.46 -21.68
C ARG A 1180 40.42 -12.57 -20.78
N LEU A 1181 41.03 -13.73 -20.90
CA LEU A 1181 40.67 -14.93 -20.15
C LEU A 1181 41.69 -15.13 -19.03
N HIS A 1182 41.22 -15.23 -17.79
CA HIS A 1182 42.08 -15.44 -16.62
C HIS A 1182 41.97 -16.88 -16.13
N TYR A 1183 43.09 -17.59 -16.03
CA TYR A 1183 43.12 -19.00 -15.62
C TYR A 1183 43.59 -19.16 -14.17
N SER A 1184 43.22 -20.27 -13.53
CA SER A 1184 43.53 -20.56 -12.13
C SER A 1184 45.03 -20.69 -11.83
N ASP A 1185 45.86 -20.96 -12.85
CA ASP A 1185 47.33 -20.95 -12.76
C ASP A 1185 47.94 -19.53 -12.81
N SER A 1186 47.11 -18.49 -12.71
CA SER A 1186 47.45 -17.07 -12.82
C SER A 1186 47.98 -16.64 -14.20
N THR A 1187 47.83 -17.47 -15.24
CA THR A 1187 48.08 -17.05 -16.62
C THR A 1187 46.86 -16.39 -17.24
N THR A 1188 47.06 -15.58 -18.28
CA THR A 1188 45.98 -14.95 -19.06
C THR A 1188 46.16 -15.17 -20.55
N SER A 1189 45.06 -15.17 -21.30
CA SER A 1189 45.08 -15.14 -22.78
C SER A 1189 44.16 -14.03 -23.31
N ASP A 1190 44.67 -13.22 -24.23
CA ASP A 1190 43.94 -12.09 -24.81
C ASP A 1190 43.49 -12.40 -26.23
N PHE A 1191 42.23 -12.11 -26.52
CA PHE A 1191 41.67 -12.13 -27.87
C PHE A 1191 41.21 -10.74 -28.28
N GLU A 1192 41.86 -10.16 -29.28
CA GLU A 1192 41.59 -8.79 -29.73
C GLU A 1192 40.44 -8.75 -30.76
N LEU A 1193 39.37 -8.03 -30.43
CA LEU A 1193 38.28 -7.73 -31.36
C LEU A 1193 38.57 -6.43 -32.10
N VAL A 1194 38.98 -6.58 -33.35
CA VAL A 1194 39.43 -5.51 -34.23
C VAL A 1194 38.27 -4.90 -35.03
N ASN A 1195 38.16 -3.57 -35.03
CA ASN A 1195 37.22 -2.80 -35.84
C ASN A 1195 37.44 -3.05 -37.34
N GLY A 1196 36.39 -3.37 -38.09
CA GLY A 1196 36.45 -3.71 -39.52
C GLY A 1196 36.82 -5.18 -39.82
N LYS A 1197 37.15 -5.99 -38.81
CA LYS A 1197 37.33 -7.46 -38.92
C LYS A 1197 36.28 -8.23 -38.12
N HIS A 1198 36.21 -7.94 -36.83
CA HIS A 1198 35.28 -8.57 -35.88
C HIS A 1198 34.11 -7.65 -35.53
N ILE A 1199 34.38 -6.34 -35.43
CA ILE A 1199 33.42 -5.32 -35.00
C ILE A 1199 33.01 -4.41 -36.15
N VAL A 1200 31.70 -4.15 -36.28
CA VAL A 1200 31.10 -3.23 -37.25
C VAL A 1200 30.12 -2.28 -36.57
N THR A 1201 29.66 -1.24 -37.26
CA THR A 1201 28.54 -0.43 -36.77
C THR A 1201 27.30 -1.29 -36.55
N TYR A 1202 26.56 -1.07 -35.47
CA TYR A 1202 25.26 -1.74 -35.27
C TYR A 1202 24.20 -1.27 -36.29
N GLN A 1203 24.47 -0.22 -37.08
CA GLN A 1203 23.58 0.20 -38.18
C GLN A 1203 23.54 -0.89 -39.27
N ALA A 1204 22.35 -1.17 -39.81
CA ALA A 1204 22.17 -2.22 -40.81
C ALA A 1204 22.87 -1.90 -42.15
N GLY A 1205 23.28 -2.95 -42.89
CA GLY A 1205 23.77 -2.84 -44.28
C GLY A 1205 25.28 -2.93 -44.49
N GLU A 1206 26.07 -3.10 -43.45
CA GLU A 1206 27.54 -3.20 -43.50
C GLU A 1206 28.01 -4.51 -42.85
N ASP A 1207 29.05 -5.13 -43.42
CA ASP A 1207 29.51 -6.47 -43.04
C ASP A 1207 31.02 -6.52 -42.78
N VAL A 1208 31.46 -7.48 -41.95
CA VAL A 1208 32.88 -7.68 -41.60
C VAL A 1208 33.22 -9.18 -41.58
N PRO A 1209 34.45 -9.58 -41.95
CA PRO A 1209 34.78 -10.96 -42.30
C PRO A 1209 34.85 -11.98 -41.14
N GLU A 1210 35.01 -11.55 -39.87
CA GLU A 1210 35.28 -12.44 -38.71
C GLU A 1210 34.18 -12.41 -37.64
N SER A 1211 32.98 -11.94 -37.99
CA SER A 1211 31.74 -12.17 -37.23
C SER A 1211 30.59 -12.39 -38.21
N THR A 1212 29.45 -12.92 -37.77
CA THR A 1212 28.27 -13.15 -38.63
C THR A 1212 27.04 -12.44 -38.07
N LEU A 1213 26.10 -12.02 -38.92
CA LEU A 1213 24.83 -11.47 -38.46
C LEU A 1213 24.03 -12.53 -37.67
N ALA A 1214 23.52 -12.19 -36.49
CA ALA A 1214 22.86 -13.13 -35.58
C ALA A 1214 21.38 -12.80 -35.33
N ILE A 1215 21.12 -11.62 -34.76
CA ILE A 1215 19.78 -11.13 -34.41
C ILE A 1215 19.64 -9.64 -34.72
N GLU A 1216 18.41 -9.13 -34.69
CA GLU A 1216 18.11 -7.71 -34.86
C GLU A 1216 17.65 -7.06 -33.55
N ALA A 1217 17.94 -5.77 -33.40
CA ALA A 1217 17.57 -4.95 -32.25
C ALA A 1217 17.05 -3.58 -32.72
N ASN A 1218 15.73 -3.44 -32.94
CA ASN A 1218 15.08 -2.22 -33.42
C ASN A 1218 15.72 -1.68 -34.74
N GLY A 1219 15.74 -2.55 -35.76
CA GLY A 1219 16.28 -2.27 -37.09
C GLY A 1219 17.82 -2.15 -37.15
N LYS A 1220 18.52 -2.60 -36.09
CA LYS A 1220 19.98 -2.60 -35.97
C LYS A 1220 20.49 -4.04 -35.91
N GLN A 1221 21.69 -4.27 -36.43
CA GLN A 1221 22.33 -5.59 -36.42
C GLN A 1221 23.02 -5.88 -35.09
N VAL A 1222 22.91 -7.13 -34.64
CA VAL A 1222 23.73 -7.75 -33.60
C VAL A 1222 24.40 -8.98 -34.21
N ARG A 1223 25.66 -9.21 -33.89
CA ARG A 1223 26.50 -10.22 -34.55
C ARG A 1223 26.95 -11.31 -33.60
N TYR A 1224 27.30 -12.45 -34.15
CA TYR A 1224 27.84 -13.59 -33.43
C TYR A 1224 29.33 -13.73 -33.72
N LEU A 1225 30.09 -14.04 -32.66
CA LEU A 1225 31.50 -14.45 -32.77
C LEU A 1225 31.87 -15.47 -31.69
N LYS A 1226 32.88 -16.29 -32.01
CA LYS A 1226 33.42 -17.33 -31.12
C LYS A 1226 34.86 -16.99 -30.74
N VAL A 1227 35.14 -16.97 -29.44
CA VAL A 1227 36.47 -16.75 -28.86
C VAL A 1227 37.00 -18.07 -28.32
N PRO A 1228 38.13 -18.60 -28.83
CA PRO A 1228 38.71 -19.85 -28.33
C PRO A 1228 39.32 -19.66 -26.94
N ALA A 1229 39.21 -20.68 -26.08
CA ALA A 1229 39.83 -20.74 -24.76
C ALA A 1229 40.75 -21.97 -24.63
N ASP A 1230 41.68 -21.94 -23.67
CA ASP A 1230 42.54 -23.09 -23.38
C ASP A 1230 41.79 -24.12 -22.54
N ALA A 1231 41.26 -25.15 -23.22
CA ALA A 1231 40.45 -26.21 -22.63
C ALA A 1231 41.18 -27.04 -21.55
N ASP A 1232 42.53 -26.99 -21.50
CA ASP A 1232 43.32 -27.72 -20.52
C ASP A 1232 43.44 -26.96 -19.18
N LYS A 1233 43.06 -25.68 -19.15
CA LYS A 1233 43.16 -24.80 -17.99
C LYS A 1233 41.78 -24.39 -17.46
N GLU A 1234 41.69 -24.27 -16.15
CA GLU A 1234 40.46 -23.81 -15.50
C GLU A 1234 40.38 -22.28 -15.60
N LEU A 1235 39.33 -21.80 -16.26
CA LEU A 1235 38.98 -20.39 -16.36
C LEU A 1235 38.41 -19.94 -15.01
N THR A 1236 38.80 -18.74 -14.59
CA THR A 1236 38.32 -18.09 -13.35
C THR A 1236 37.56 -16.80 -13.64
N LYS A 1237 37.80 -16.17 -14.79
CA LYS A 1237 37.23 -14.87 -15.15
C LYS A 1237 37.33 -14.59 -16.64
N ILE A 1238 36.30 -13.93 -17.19
CA ILE A 1238 36.29 -13.33 -18.52
C ILE A 1238 36.27 -11.82 -18.32
N GLU A 1239 37.33 -11.15 -18.74
CA GLU A 1239 37.42 -9.69 -18.70
C GLU A 1239 37.20 -9.13 -20.11
N PHE A 1240 36.16 -8.30 -20.28
CA PHE A 1240 36.01 -7.47 -21.46
C PHE A 1240 36.70 -6.15 -21.19
N LEU A 1241 37.87 -5.96 -21.79
CA LEU A 1241 38.69 -4.76 -21.64
C LEU A 1241 38.57 -3.87 -22.87
N LYS A 1242 38.41 -2.56 -22.67
CA LYS A 1242 38.32 -1.61 -23.76
C LYS A 1242 39.66 -1.50 -24.49
N GLY A 1243 39.62 -1.60 -25.81
CA GLY A 1243 40.80 -1.38 -26.66
C GLY A 1243 41.09 0.10 -26.91
N GLY A 1244 42.23 0.41 -27.53
CA GLY A 1244 42.72 1.78 -27.69
C GLY A 1244 41.92 2.67 -28.67
N ASP A 1245 40.93 2.13 -29.36
CA ASP A 1245 40.12 2.89 -30.32
C ASP A 1245 39.00 3.72 -29.66
N PHE A 1246 38.37 4.60 -30.43
CA PHE A 1246 37.36 5.54 -29.94
C PHE A 1246 35.92 4.96 -29.91
N SER A 1247 35.73 3.69 -30.29
CA SER A 1247 34.39 3.07 -30.38
C SER A 1247 33.78 2.77 -29.00
N ILE A 1248 32.48 2.46 -28.95
CA ILE A 1248 31.82 1.86 -27.76
C ILE A 1248 31.37 0.45 -28.17
N PRO A 1249 32.16 -0.60 -27.87
CA PRO A 1249 31.81 -1.98 -28.21
C PRO A 1249 30.67 -2.50 -27.34
N LEU A 1250 29.80 -3.31 -27.93
CA LEU A 1250 28.57 -3.82 -27.31
C LEU A 1250 28.54 -5.35 -27.29
N VAL A 1251 28.11 -5.92 -26.15
CA VAL A 1251 27.84 -7.35 -25.95
C VAL A 1251 26.46 -7.50 -25.32
N PHE A 1252 25.59 -8.24 -25.99
CA PHE A 1252 24.18 -8.45 -25.63
C PHE A 1252 23.97 -9.73 -24.83
N ALA A 1253 24.81 -10.75 -25.04
CA ALA A 1253 24.80 -11.98 -24.25
C ALA A 1253 26.14 -12.72 -24.38
N VAL A 1254 26.48 -13.50 -23.35
CA VAL A 1254 27.69 -14.31 -23.28
C VAL A 1254 27.31 -15.73 -22.88
N THR A 1255 27.82 -16.72 -23.60
CA THR A 1255 27.65 -18.13 -23.27
C THR A 1255 29.01 -18.81 -23.28
N VAL A 1256 29.32 -19.57 -22.24
CA VAL A 1256 30.54 -20.38 -22.18
C VAL A 1256 30.27 -21.80 -22.61
N GLU A 1257 31.19 -22.36 -23.39
CA GLU A 1257 31.20 -23.75 -23.83
C GLU A 1257 32.23 -24.50 -22.96
N PHE A 1258 31.77 -25.33 -22.04
CA PHE A 1258 32.67 -26.11 -21.17
C PHE A 1258 33.36 -27.25 -21.94
N ALA A 1259 34.60 -27.55 -21.56
CA ALA A 1259 35.42 -28.59 -22.17
C ALA A 1259 35.04 -29.97 -21.58
N GLY A 1260 34.32 -30.77 -22.38
CA GLY A 1260 33.89 -32.13 -22.04
C GLY A 1260 32.57 -32.17 -21.28
N GLY A 1261 31.52 -32.71 -21.92
CA GLY A 1261 30.23 -32.92 -21.30
C GLY A 1261 30.32 -33.90 -20.12
N GLY A 1262 30.20 -33.38 -18.90
CA GLY A 1262 29.98 -34.13 -17.66
C GLY A 1262 31.17 -34.15 -16.69
N HIS A 1263 31.07 -33.41 -15.58
CA HIS A 1263 30.63 -33.92 -14.27
C HIS A 1263 30.52 -32.78 -13.26
#